data_AF-A0A182XD33-F1
#
_entry.id   AF-A0A182XD33-F1
#
_cell.length_a   1.000
_cell.length_b   1.000
_cell.length_c   1.000
_cell.angle_alpha   90.00
_cell.angle_beta   90.00
_cell.angle_gamma   90.00
#
_symmetry.space_group_name_H-M   'P 1'
#
loop_
_entity.id
_entity.type
_entity.pdbx_description
1 polymer ?
#
loop_
_entity_poly.entity_id
_entity_poly.type
_entity_poly.pdbx_seq_one_letter_code
_entity_poly.pdbx_strand_id
1 'polypeptide(L)'
;MGRSVPLWSILLVAACSLLAAVESREVVCYYGTWAVYRQNGGGFDINNINPALCTQLVYAFFDVGPDGSIVPSDATVASGQYNMLAKFSDLKQRYPALKTIAAVGGWSATDKFTPMATNAQRRATFVRSAVALLQKYRFDGLDVDWEYPTDKGVFVQLLRDLAAAFAPSKYLLTVAVGGTSFEAVNRYDIPAIASIVNFINLMTYDLQGDYGVTRHQAALYPGSAALDNSDYKRALNAEAVITYWLSKGAPASKLNLGIPLYGRTFKLANPSVDGVGAPVSGVGTKGPITQEAGILAYYEICSSPTLTRKQYDSAQVGAFASGGGEWVSYDSVESIGQKCNVIAKYGLGGGMVWAIDMDDFAGKCGSKFPLMTALNNCVNKNGGVAPTPAPTPAPTTARPATATTARQVVTTTTTKPVTPGSGVFVCPRDGYFRDPRNCARFYRCYDGGRQALFDCPGGLYFNEAITACDWPYNNSKAVSMASDHRIGATLTIIPNLAGEVVCYYGSWASGYVARGKFDVENISPALCTQLVYSFYDIKPDGTIVIPNEAAFSEATILKLNDLKKTNPALKTLAAIGGYNAGTESFSKVAKTPELRTTFARNAAAFLKKYRFDAIFVPFLNELLTAFSPSKYLLTVAVGGTSFEGNDRYDIPAISTVVNFINLMTYDLQGDYGVTRHHAPLKQGPAALDNTDYKQALNGEAVIAYWLSKGAPASKLNLGIPLYGRTFKLTKPTVDGVGAPVSGVGTPGPFTRQAGSLAYYEMCNSTMLTRKQYDSVQVGAFASGGGELVSNDSVESIGQKCDVIAKYRLGGGMVWSIDMDDFTGKCGPKFALIAALNGCVNKKVPAATPATPSTPGTPSTPATPSTPVVKPPSGQTGPFVCTRDGYFRDSQNCTMYYRCYNGGRVEHGNCPGGLYFNERLSICDYPSNVKC
;
A
#
# COMPACT_ATOMS: atom_id res chain seq x y z
N MET A 1 -53.22 35.01 -17.82
CA MET A 1 -52.57 35.35 -16.54
C MET A 1 -51.26 34.58 -16.43
N GLY A 2 -50.12 35.16 -16.79
CA GLY A 2 -48.80 34.53 -16.64
C GLY A 2 -48.03 35.20 -15.50
N ARG A 3 -47.72 34.47 -14.42
CA ARG A 3 -46.90 35.00 -13.32
C ARG A 3 -45.42 34.86 -13.66
N SER A 4 -44.74 35.97 -13.86
CA SER A 4 -43.29 36.04 -13.96
C SER A 4 -42.64 35.74 -12.60
N VAL A 5 -41.82 34.70 -12.52
CA VAL A 5 -40.97 34.41 -11.35
C VAL A 5 -39.73 35.31 -11.43
N PRO A 6 -39.37 36.07 -10.38
CA PRO A 6 -38.20 36.96 -10.42
C PRO A 6 -36.88 36.17 -10.40
N LEU A 7 -35.88 36.64 -11.15
CA LEU A 7 -34.56 36.00 -11.31
C LEU A 7 -33.84 35.68 -9.98
N TRP A 8 -34.15 36.41 -8.91
CA TRP A 8 -33.59 36.19 -7.57
C TRP A 8 -33.90 34.80 -7.01
N SER A 9 -35.03 34.19 -7.39
CA SER A 9 -35.38 32.83 -6.97
C SER A 9 -34.51 31.75 -7.63
N ILE A 10 -33.90 32.03 -8.78
CA ILE A 10 -33.02 31.08 -9.50
C ILE A 10 -31.59 31.14 -8.94
N LEU A 11 -31.12 32.32 -8.55
CA LEU A 11 -29.80 32.52 -7.95
C LEU A 11 -29.65 31.83 -6.58
N LEU A 12 -30.71 31.79 -5.77
CA LEU A 12 -30.71 31.09 -4.47
C LEU A 12 -30.68 29.56 -4.60
N VAL A 13 -31.21 28.98 -5.69
CA VAL A 13 -31.09 27.55 -5.97
C VAL A 13 -29.70 27.20 -6.50
N ALA A 14 -29.15 28.03 -7.39
CA ALA A 14 -27.79 27.82 -7.92
C ALA A 14 -26.68 27.99 -6.86
N ALA A 15 -26.85 28.91 -5.90
CA ALA A 15 -25.89 29.12 -4.81
C ALA A 15 -25.82 27.95 -3.80
N CYS A 16 -26.89 27.16 -3.66
CA CYS A 16 -26.90 25.97 -2.80
C CYS A 16 -26.27 24.72 -3.44
N SER A 17 -25.94 24.75 -4.75
CA SER A 17 -25.39 23.58 -5.46
C SER A 17 -23.86 23.61 -5.64
N LEU A 18 -23.17 24.62 -5.10
CA LEU A 18 -21.70 24.74 -5.16
C LEU A 18 -20.99 24.49 -3.82
N LEU A 19 -21.74 24.10 -2.79
CA LEU A 19 -21.19 23.20 -1.78
C LEU A 19 -21.06 21.83 -2.43
N ALA A 20 -19.88 21.53 -2.98
CA ALA A 20 -19.45 20.14 -3.08
C ALA A 20 -19.40 19.61 -1.65
N ALA A 21 -20.47 18.95 -1.22
CA ALA A 21 -20.44 18.15 -0.02
C ALA A 21 -19.32 17.13 -0.24
N VAL A 22 -18.25 17.23 0.55
CA VAL A 22 -17.32 16.12 0.71
C VAL A 22 -18.17 15.01 1.32
N GLU A 23 -18.64 14.07 0.48
CA GLU A 23 -19.38 12.91 0.96
C GLU A 23 -18.46 12.15 1.90
N SER A 24 -18.77 12.21 3.19
CA SER A 24 -18.08 11.43 4.20
C SER A 24 -18.23 9.96 3.85
N ARG A 25 -17.11 9.24 3.79
CA ARG A 25 -17.13 7.78 3.67
C ARG A 25 -17.78 7.17 4.91
N GLU A 26 -18.35 5.99 4.74
CA GLU A 26 -19.17 5.39 5.77
C GLU A 26 -18.31 4.93 6.96
N VAL A 27 -18.75 5.26 8.17
CA VAL A 27 -18.26 4.73 9.44
C VAL A 27 -19.48 4.15 10.15
N VAL A 28 -19.71 2.87 9.88
CA VAL A 28 -20.89 2.11 10.31
C VAL A 28 -20.62 1.48 11.65
N CYS A 29 -21.38 1.89 12.66
CA CYS A 29 -21.15 1.55 14.06
C CYS A 29 -22.28 0.69 14.62
N TYR A 30 -22.05 -0.61 14.83
CA TYR A 30 -23.03 -1.49 15.48
C TYR A 30 -23.02 -1.30 17.00
N TYR A 31 -24.21 -1.21 17.59
CA TYR A 31 -24.45 -1.13 19.02
C TYR A 31 -25.20 -2.37 19.50
N GLY A 32 -24.54 -3.23 20.29
CA GLY A 32 -25.16 -4.41 20.90
C GLY A 32 -26.02 -4.02 22.10
N THR A 33 -27.34 -4.11 21.95
CA THR A 33 -28.33 -3.64 22.95
C THR A 33 -28.26 -4.37 24.29
N TRP A 34 -27.79 -5.62 24.30
CA TRP A 34 -27.56 -6.41 25.51
C TRP A 34 -26.36 -5.91 26.35
N ALA A 35 -25.51 -5.03 25.81
CA ALA A 35 -24.35 -4.49 26.51
C ALA A 35 -24.74 -3.71 27.79
N VAL A 36 -25.98 -3.23 27.89
CA VAL A 36 -26.51 -2.59 29.11
C VAL A 36 -26.49 -3.51 30.34
N TYR A 37 -26.55 -4.82 30.14
CA TYR A 37 -26.58 -5.82 31.22
C TYR A 37 -25.18 -6.21 31.73
N ARG A 38 -24.10 -5.78 31.05
CA ARG A 38 -22.73 -6.11 31.47
C ARG A 38 -22.40 -5.49 32.82
N GLN A 39 -21.91 -6.35 33.72
CA GLN A 39 -21.51 -5.96 35.08
C GLN A 39 -20.09 -5.37 35.08
N ASN A 40 -19.52 -5.12 36.26
CA ASN A 40 -18.10 -4.77 36.44
C ASN A 40 -17.63 -3.53 35.63
N GLY A 41 -18.53 -2.56 35.41
CA GLY A 41 -18.25 -1.37 34.62
C GLY A 41 -18.03 -1.65 33.13
N GLY A 42 -18.69 -2.68 32.59
CA GLY A 42 -18.85 -2.90 31.14
C GLY A 42 -20.23 -2.52 30.59
N GLY A 43 -21.17 -2.12 31.46
CA GLY A 43 -22.51 -1.69 31.07
C GLY A 43 -22.44 -0.52 30.11
N PHE A 44 -23.11 -0.65 28.96
CA PHE A 44 -23.11 0.34 27.89
C PHE A 44 -24.54 0.62 27.40
N ASP A 45 -24.95 1.89 27.46
CA ASP A 45 -26.24 2.38 26.98
C ASP A 45 -26.09 3.55 25.98
N ILE A 46 -27.23 4.11 25.56
CA ILE A 46 -27.30 5.24 24.62
C ILE A 46 -26.49 6.47 25.07
N ASN A 47 -26.34 6.70 26.38
CA ASN A 47 -25.59 7.83 26.93
C ASN A 47 -24.06 7.63 26.83
N ASN A 48 -23.60 6.39 26.67
CA ASN A 48 -22.18 6.10 26.44
C ASN A 48 -21.75 6.36 25.00
N ILE A 49 -22.68 6.29 24.03
CA ILE A 49 -22.40 6.50 22.61
C ILE A 49 -21.84 7.91 22.37
N ASN A 50 -20.76 8.00 21.60
CA ASN A 50 -20.27 9.25 21.01
C ASN A 50 -20.65 9.30 19.51
N PRO A 51 -21.75 9.96 19.12
CA PRO A 51 -22.23 9.90 17.74
C PRO A 51 -21.34 10.64 16.75
N ALA A 52 -20.43 11.51 17.20
CA ALA A 52 -19.47 12.22 16.35
C ALA A 52 -18.35 11.33 15.78
N LEU A 53 -18.32 10.05 16.16
CA LEU A 53 -17.42 9.02 15.65
C LEU A 53 -18.05 8.13 14.56
N CYS A 54 -19.33 8.30 14.24
CA CYS A 54 -20.07 7.45 13.32
C CYS A 54 -20.86 8.29 12.32
N THR A 55 -20.99 7.82 11.08
CA THR A 55 -21.95 8.39 10.10
C THR A 55 -23.26 7.61 10.14
N GLN A 56 -23.19 6.30 10.39
CA GLN A 56 -24.34 5.42 10.66
C GLN A 56 -24.17 4.75 12.02
N LEU A 57 -25.19 4.84 12.88
CA LEU A 57 -25.34 3.97 14.06
C LEU A 57 -26.36 2.88 13.74
N VAL A 58 -26.01 1.63 14.01
CA VAL A 58 -26.85 0.46 13.76
C VAL A 58 -27.29 -0.15 15.10
N TYR A 59 -28.60 -0.25 15.31
CA TYR A 59 -29.20 -0.82 16.52
C TYR A 59 -29.28 -2.35 16.38
N ALA A 60 -28.45 -3.07 17.13
CA ALA A 60 -28.34 -4.53 17.08
C ALA A 60 -28.97 -5.18 18.35
N PHE A 61 -30.07 -5.92 18.28
CA PHE A 61 -30.82 -6.33 17.09
C PHE A 61 -32.34 -6.28 17.33
N PHE A 62 -33.05 -6.41 16.23
CA PHE A 62 -34.40 -6.94 16.16
C PHE A 62 -34.36 -8.40 15.66
N ASP A 63 -35.42 -9.15 15.96
CA ASP A 63 -35.59 -10.56 15.65
C ASP A 63 -36.79 -10.78 14.70
N VAL A 64 -36.91 -11.97 14.15
CA VAL A 64 -38.00 -12.39 13.26
C VAL A 64 -39.06 -13.16 14.05
N GLY A 65 -40.23 -12.56 14.20
CA GLY A 65 -41.39 -13.13 14.89
C GLY A 65 -41.98 -14.37 14.19
N PRO A 66 -42.76 -15.21 14.90
CA PRO A 66 -43.31 -16.46 14.36
C PRO A 66 -44.25 -16.32 13.15
N ASP A 67 -44.78 -15.12 12.90
CA ASP A 67 -45.62 -14.75 11.75
C ASP A 67 -44.83 -14.07 10.61
N GLY A 68 -43.53 -13.88 10.80
CA GLY A 68 -42.64 -13.12 9.91
C GLY A 68 -42.55 -11.63 10.21
N SER A 69 -43.21 -11.10 11.25
CA SER A 69 -43.04 -9.69 11.66
C SER A 69 -41.65 -9.44 12.28
N ILE A 70 -41.18 -8.19 12.24
CA ILE A 70 -39.98 -7.76 12.98
C ILE A 70 -40.39 -7.42 14.42
N VAL A 71 -39.72 -8.03 15.39
CA VAL A 71 -39.96 -7.84 16.82
C VAL A 71 -38.65 -7.43 17.54
N PRO A 72 -38.68 -6.70 18.66
CA PRO A 72 -37.46 -6.43 19.42
C PRO A 72 -36.89 -7.73 20.01
N SER A 73 -35.57 -7.95 19.89
CA SER A 73 -34.92 -9.11 20.52
C SER A 73 -34.98 -9.05 22.06
N ASP A 74 -35.06 -7.85 22.63
CA ASP A 74 -35.39 -7.62 24.05
C ASP A 74 -36.36 -6.43 24.19
N ALA A 75 -37.59 -6.71 24.61
CA ALA A 75 -38.63 -5.69 24.81
C ALA A 75 -38.34 -4.76 26.01
N THR A 76 -37.61 -5.24 27.02
CA THR A 76 -37.22 -4.49 28.23
C THR A 76 -36.26 -3.37 27.88
N VAL A 77 -35.27 -3.67 27.03
CA VAL A 77 -34.31 -2.70 26.51
C VAL A 77 -34.98 -1.76 25.52
N ALA A 78 -35.71 -2.32 24.54
CA ALA A 78 -36.25 -1.56 23.42
C ALA A 78 -37.28 -0.50 23.82
N SER A 79 -38.30 -0.88 24.60
CA SER A 79 -39.43 0.00 24.98
C SER A 79 -39.87 -0.11 26.43
N GLY A 80 -39.26 -1.00 27.22
CA GLY A 80 -39.48 -1.11 28.66
C GLY A 80 -38.64 -0.11 29.46
N GLN A 81 -38.08 -0.57 30.58
CA GLN A 81 -37.34 0.24 31.57
C GLN A 81 -36.29 1.18 30.97
N TYR A 82 -35.60 0.76 29.91
CA TYR A 82 -34.52 1.55 29.31
C TYR A 82 -34.99 2.50 28.19
N ASN A 83 -36.13 2.21 27.55
CA ASN A 83 -36.70 2.95 26.41
C ASN A 83 -35.64 3.33 25.35
N MET A 84 -34.82 2.37 24.94
CA MET A 84 -33.64 2.66 24.11
C MET A 84 -33.99 3.05 22.67
N LEU A 85 -35.09 2.54 22.10
CA LEU A 85 -35.44 2.86 20.71
C LEU A 85 -35.75 4.35 20.48
N ALA A 86 -36.45 4.99 21.42
CA ALA A 86 -36.71 6.42 21.35
C ALA A 86 -35.39 7.21 21.49
N LYS A 87 -34.60 6.91 22.53
CA LYS A 87 -33.33 7.58 22.85
C LYS A 87 -32.30 7.45 21.71
N PHE A 88 -32.20 6.28 21.08
CA PHE A 88 -31.27 6.03 19.98
C PHE A 88 -31.57 6.93 18.77
N SER A 89 -32.83 7.01 18.35
CA SER A 89 -33.24 7.91 17.27
C SER A 89 -33.18 9.39 17.64
N ASP A 90 -33.36 9.74 18.92
CA ASP A 90 -33.23 11.11 19.41
C ASP A 90 -31.79 11.64 19.40
N LEU A 91 -30.77 10.79 19.26
CA LEU A 91 -29.39 11.24 18.99
C LEU A 91 -29.30 12.16 17.76
N LYS A 92 -30.17 11.94 16.76
CA LYS A 92 -30.24 12.79 15.54
C LYS A 92 -30.73 14.21 15.81
N GLN A 93 -31.40 14.48 16.94
CA GLN A 93 -31.76 15.85 17.32
C GLN A 93 -30.51 16.70 17.62
N ARG A 94 -29.45 16.07 18.15
CA ARG A 94 -28.16 16.72 18.44
C ARG A 94 -27.13 16.55 17.31
N TYR A 95 -27.26 15.50 16.51
CA TYR A 95 -26.36 15.18 15.39
C TYR A 95 -27.17 14.98 14.10
N PRO A 96 -27.66 16.05 13.44
CA PRO A 96 -28.63 15.95 12.33
C PRO A 96 -28.11 15.27 11.05
N ALA A 97 -26.78 15.13 10.90
CA ALA A 97 -26.17 14.40 9.79
C ALA A 97 -26.16 12.86 10.00
N LEU A 98 -26.22 12.42 11.25
CA LEU A 98 -26.17 11.01 11.65
C LEU A 98 -27.36 10.24 11.07
N LYS A 99 -27.11 9.01 10.62
CA LYS A 99 -28.16 8.04 10.28
C LYS A 99 -28.29 6.98 11.36
N THR A 100 -29.53 6.65 11.70
CA THR A 100 -29.88 5.52 12.57
C THR A 100 -30.48 4.41 11.72
N ILE A 101 -29.92 3.21 11.83
CA ILE A 101 -30.35 2.01 11.09
C ILE A 101 -30.78 0.95 12.10
N ALA A 102 -31.87 0.24 11.81
CA ALA A 102 -32.32 -0.90 12.61
C ALA A 102 -31.77 -2.20 11.97
N ALA A 103 -30.95 -2.97 12.69
CA ALA A 103 -30.52 -4.29 12.21
C ALA A 103 -31.49 -5.38 12.65
N VAL A 104 -31.90 -6.22 11.72
CA VAL A 104 -32.66 -7.44 12.00
C VAL A 104 -31.74 -8.64 11.78
N GLY A 105 -31.68 -9.54 12.75
CA GLY A 105 -30.96 -10.80 12.64
C GLY A 105 -29.78 -10.94 13.60
N GLY A 106 -28.60 -11.18 13.02
CA GLY A 106 -27.40 -11.66 13.68
C GLY A 106 -27.44 -13.15 13.99
N TRP A 107 -26.30 -13.69 14.41
CA TRP A 107 -26.05 -15.10 14.77
C TRP A 107 -27.18 -15.84 15.51
N SER A 108 -27.95 -15.17 16.37
CA SER A 108 -29.02 -15.77 17.19
C SER A 108 -30.39 -15.90 16.51
N ALA A 109 -30.53 -15.47 15.25
CA ALA A 109 -31.82 -15.42 14.53
C ALA A 109 -31.80 -16.10 13.13
N THR A 110 -30.68 -16.69 12.71
CA THR A 110 -30.48 -17.32 11.40
C THR A 110 -31.56 -18.33 11.02
N ASP A 111 -32.02 -19.14 11.97
CA ASP A 111 -32.99 -20.21 11.77
C ASP A 111 -34.38 -19.69 11.37
N LYS A 112 -34.73 -18.46 11.80
CA LYS A 112 -36.04 -17.82 11.54
C LYS A 112 -36.12 -17.13 10.18
N PHE A 113 -35.00 -16.73 9.59
CA PHE A 113 -35.01 -16.08 8.27
C PHE A 113 -35.52 -16.98 7.16
N THR A 114 -35.08 -18.23 7.10
CA THR A 114 -35.47 -19.18 6.04
C THR A 114 -37.00 -19.36 5.94
N PRO A 115 -37.74 -19.70 7.02
CA PRO A 115 -39.20 -19.84 6.97
C PRO A 115 -39.94 -18.50 6.78
N MET A 116 -39.34 -17.36 7.13
CA MET A 116 -39.90 -16.04 6.83
C MET A 116 -39.76 -15.69 5.35
N ALA A 117 -38.55 -15.80 4.79
CA ALA A 117 -38.24 -15.32 3.45
C ALA A 117 -38.78 -16.23 2.34
N THR A 118 -38.82 -17.54 2.55
CA THR A 118 -39.37 -18.50 1.56
C THR A 118 -40.90 -18.39 1.41
N ASN A 119 -41.62 -18.03 2.46
CA ASN A 119 -43.08 -17.90 2.44
C ASN A 119 -43.52 -16.48 2.04
N ALA A 120 -44.32 -16.36 0.98
CA ALA A 120 -44.73 -15.06 0.44
C ALA A 120 -45.56 -14.22 1.42
N GLN A 121 -46.46 -14.82 2.21
CA GLN A 121 -47.25 -14.08 3.20
C GLN A 121 -46.37 -13.56 4.36
N ARG A 122 -45.48 -14.40 4.89
CA ARG A 122 -44.54 -14.04 5.97
C ARG A 122 -43.55 -12.97 5.52
N ARG A 123 -42.99 -13.09 4.32
CA ARG A 123 -42.11 -12.07 3.72
C ARG A 123 -42.84 -10.74 3.51
N ALA A 124 -44.11 -10.77 3.08
CA ALA A 124 -44.92 -9.55 2.99
C ALA A 124 -45.25 -8.94 4.37
N THR A 125 -45.44 -9.77 5.41
CA THR A 125 -45.56 -9.30 6.80
C THR A 125 -44.26 -8.67 7.29
N PHE A 126 -43.11 -9.29 7.03
CA PHE A 126 -41.78 -8.77 7.34
C PHE A 126 -41.59 -7.37 6.76
N VAL A 127 -41.79 -7.22 5.45
CA VAL A 127 -41.63 -5.95 4.73
C VAL A 127 -42.58 -4.86 5.27
N ARG A 128 -43.86 -5.18 5.53
CA ARG A 128 -44.79 -4.22 6.16
C ARG A 128 -44.34 -3.83 7.58
N SER A 129 -43.88 -4.79 8.37
CA SER A 129 -43.41 -4.53 9.73
C SER A 129 -42.10 -3.72 9.77
N ALA A 130 -41.24 -3.87 8.76
CA ALA A 130 -40.05 -3.03 8.59
C ALA A 130 -40.45 -1.57 8.37
N VAL A 131 -41.32 -1.28 7.40
CA VAL A 131 -41.82 0.08 7.17
C VAL A 131 -42.46 0.67 8.43
N ALA A 132 -43.31 -0.11 9.13
CA ALA A 132 -43.95 0.33 10.36
C ALA A 132 -42.94 0.63 11.49
N LEU A 133 -41.87 -0.18 11.61
CA LEU A 133 -40.80 0.04 12.58
C LEU A 133 -40.02 1.33 12.28
N LEU A 134 -39.59 1.51 11.02
CA LEU A 134 -38.81 2.67 10.59
C LEU A 134 -39.60 3.97 10.78
N GLN A 135 -40.89 3.96 10.43
CA GLN A 135 -41.81 5.09 10.64
C GLN A 135 -42.01 5.39 12.13
N LYS A 136 -42.36 4.37 12.94
CA LYS A 136 -42.71 4.54 14.36
C LYS A 136 -41.55 5.10 15.19
N TYR A 137 -40.34 4.60 14.96
CA TYR A 137 -39.15 4.99 15.73
C TYR A 137 -38.22 5.97 14.99
N ARG A 138 -38.62 6.46 13.81
CA ARG A 138 -37.88 7.45 13.00
C ARG A 138 -36.45 6.98 12.65
N PHE A 139 -36.26 5.70 12.33
CA PHE A 139 -35.02 5.20 11.75
C PHE A 139 -34.89 5.65 10.28
N ASP A 140 -33.66 5.81 9.79
CA ASP A 140 -33.37 6.16 8.39
C ASP A 140 -33.25 4.93 7.49
N GLY A 141 -33.19 3.72 8.04
CA GLY A 141 -33.10 2.49 7.25
C GLY A 141 -33.06 1.19 8.03
N LEU A 142 -32.99 0.08 7.30
CA LEU A 142 -32.91 -1.29 7.80
C LEU A 142 -31.61 -1.95 7.33
N ASP A 143 -30.95 -2.67 8.23
CA ASP A 143 -29.86 -3.59 7.94
C ASP A 143 -30.37 -5.03 8.07
N VAL A 144 -30.05 -5.88 7.10
CA VAL A 144 -30.42 -7.31 7.13
C VAL A 144 -29.17 -8.14 7.36
N ASP A 145 -29.09 -8.74 8.54
CA ASP A 145 -27.96 -9.56 8.99
C ASP A 145 -28.40 -11.02 9.13
N TRP A 146 -28.47 -11.72 7.99
CA TRP A 146 -28.83 -13.14 7.95
C TRP A 146 -27.54 -13.97 7.86
N GLU A 147 -27.27 -14.78 8.89
CA GLU A 147 -26.00 -15.51 9.05
C GLU A 147 -26.07 -17.05 8.91
N TYR A 148 -26.15 -17.67 7.72
CA TYR A 148 -26.10 -17.14 6.36
C TYR A 148 -27.18 -17.78 5.46
N PRO A 149 -27.63 -17.12 4.37
CA PRO A 149 -28.72 -17.61 3.53
C PRO A 149 -28.40 -18.93 2.81
N THR A 150 -29.30 -19.91 2.90
CA THR A 150 -29.17 -21.18 2.17
C THR A 150 -29.62 -21.09 0.71
N ASP A 151 -30.45 -20.10 0.37
CA ASP A 151 -30.93 -19.83 -0.99
C ASP A 151 -30.67 -18.36 -1.38
N LYS A 152 -29.86 -18.18 -2.43
CA LYS A 152 -29.46 -16.87 -2.96
C LYS A 152 -30.65 -16.07 -3.53
N GLY A 153 -31.53 -16.76 -4.26
CA GLY A 153 -32.65 -16.13 -4.95
C GLY A 153 -33.72 -15.64 -3.97
N VAL A 154 -33.97 -16.43 -2.91
CA VAL A 154 -34.85 -16.04 -1.80
C VAL A 154 -34.31 -14.81 -1.08
N PHE A 155 -33.00 -14.74 -0.81
CA PHE A 155 -32.38 -13.56 -0.19
C PHE A 155 -32.47 -12.32 -1.08
N VAL A 156 -32.14 -12.44 -2.38
CA VAL A 156 -32.31 -11.35 -3.35
C VAL A 156 -33.78 -10.89 -3.44
N GLN A 157 -34.74 -11.81 -3.40
CA GLN A 157 -36.16 -11.45 -3.45
C GLN A 157 -36.61 -10.69 -2.20
N LEU A 158 -36.16 -11.09 -1.00
CA LEU A 158 -36.38 -10.33 0.24
C LEU A 158 -35.85 -8.89 0.13
N LEU A 159 -34.62 -8.72 -0.38
CA LEU A 159 -34.04 -7.39 -0.57
C LEU A 159 -34.80 -6.56 -1.61
N ARG A 160 -35.30 -7.16 -2.70
CA ARG A 160 -36.15 -6.47 -3.69
C ARG A 160 -37.48 -6.00 -3.08
N ASP A 161 -38.14 -6.87 -2.31
CA ASP A 161 -39.42 -6.55 -1.69
C ASP A 161 -39.27 -5.42 -0.65
N LEU A 162 -38.16 -5.42 0.12
CA LEU A 162 -37.79 -4.32 1.02
C LEU A 162 -37.50 -3.02 0.26
N ALA A 163 -36.63 -3.05 -0.75
CA ALA A 163 -36.26 -1.87 -1.53
C ALA A 163 -37.48 -1.21 -2.22
N ALA A 164 -38.39 -2.02 -2.76
CA ALA A 164 -39.65 -1.53 -3.34
C ALA A 164 -40.54 -0.83 -2.30
N ALA A 165 -40.64 -1.36 -1.08
CA ALA A 165 -41.39 -0.74 0.01
C ALA A 165 -40.70 0.51 0.60
N PHE A 166 -39.37 0.60 0.49
CA PHE A 166 -38.56 1.70 1.03
C PHE A 166 -38.47 2.90 0.09
N ALA A 167 -38.54 2.68 -1.23
CA ALA A 167 -38.39 3.72 -2.25
C ALA A 167 -39.28 4.98 -2.04
N PRO A 168 -40.57 4.89 -1.63
CA PRO A 168 -41.41 6.08 -1.41
C PRO A 168 -40.91 6.99 -0.28
N SER A 169 -40.25 6.42 0.74
CA SER A 169 -39.73 7.13 1.92
C SER A 169 -38.21 7.34 1.86
N LYS A 170 -37.53 6.80 0.85
CA LYS A 170 -36.06 6.83 0.67
C LYS A 170 -35.29 6.27 1.86
N TYR A 171 -35.83 5.24 2.52
CA TYR A 171 -35.11 4.53 3.58
C TYR A 171 -33.88 3.81 3.02
N LEU A 172 -32.80 3.79 3.80
CA LEU A 172 -31.61 3.00 3.50
C LEU A 172 -31.93 1.51 3.66
N LEU A 173 -31.37 0.68 2.77
CA LEU A 173 -31.34 -0.77 2.91
C LEU A 173 -29.89 -1.22 2.83
N THR A 174 -29.41 -1.91 3.85
CA THR A 174 -28.03 -2.41 3.95
C THR A 174 -28.03 -3.89 4.33
N VAL A 175 -26.87 -4.54 4.18
CA VAL A 175 -26.69 -5.94 4.58
C VAL A 175 -25.34 -6.12 5.27
N ALA A 176 -25.32 -6.95 6.32
CA ALA A 176 -24.11 -7.59 6.81
C ALA A 176 -23.98 -8.98 6.15
N VAL A 177 -22.76 -9.34 5.74
CA VAL A 177 -22.52 -10.55 4.94
C VAL A 177 -21.23 -11.27 5.33
N GLY A 178 -21.26 -12.60 5.29
CA GLY A 178 -20.07 -13.44 5.45
C GLY A 178 -19.07 -13.16 4.33
N GLY A 179 -17.93 -12.55 4.69
CA GLY A 179 -17.00 -11.98 3.71
C GLY A 179 -16.24 -13.01 2.88
N THR A 180 -15.94 -14.19 3.44
CA THR A 180 -15.05 -15.19 2.80
C THR A 180 -15.53 -15.58 1.40
N SER A 181 -14.58 -15.91 0.51
CA SER A 181 -14.92 -16.46 -0.81
C SER A 181 -15.77 -17.73 -0.71
N PHE A 182 -15.59 -18.53 0.34
CA PHE A 182 -16.38 -19.74 0.60
C PHE A 182 -17.85 -19.41 0.87
N GLU A 183 -18.16 -18.53 1.83
CA GLU A 183 -19.56 -18.13 2.05
C GLU A 183 -20.09 -17.38 0.82
N ALA A 184 -19.32 -16.47 0.23
CA ALA A 184 -19.79 -15.67 -0.88
C ALA A 184 -20.07 -16.45 -2.17
N VAL A 185 -19.32 -17.52 -2.48
CA VAL A 185 -19.67 -18.46 -3.57
C VAL A 185 -20.99 -19.17 -3.30
N ASN A 186 -21.28 -19.54 -2.05
CA ASN A 186 -22.41 -20.42 -1.72
C ASN A 186 -23.71 -19.65 -1.38
N ARG A 187 -23.61 -18.49 -0.73
CA ARG A 187 -24.72 -17.79 -0.06
C ARG A 187 -25.28 -16.58 -0.82
N TYR A 188 -24.49 -15.97 -1.72
CA TYR A 188 -24.82 -14.63 -2.26
C TYR A 188 -24.80 -14.56 -3.79
N ASP A 189 -25.72 -13.77 -4.35
CA ASP A 189 -25.64 -13.21 -5.71
C ASP A 189 -25.16 -11.76 -5.57
N ILE A 190 -23.85 -11.57 -5.72
CA ILE A 190 -23.17 -10.30 -5.39
C ILE A 190 -23.65 -9.14 -6.28
N PRO A 191 -23.69 -9.26 -7.63
CA PRO A 191 -24.24 -8.21 -8.48
C PRO A 191 -25.70 -7.88 -8.17
N ALA A 192 -26.55 -8.88 -7.92
CA ALA A 192 -27.95 -8.63 -7.60
C ALA A 192 -28.09 -7.85 -6.29
N ILE A 193 -27.44 -8.30 -5.21
CA ILE A 193 -27.44 -7.61 -3.90
C ILE A 193 -26.92 -6.17 -4.06
N ALA A 194 -25.76 -6.00 -4.69
CA ALA A 194 -25.12 -4.69 -4.87
C ALA A 194 -25.94 -3.71 -5.74
N SER A 195 -26.81 -4.21 -6.63
CA SER A 195 -27.74 -3.38 -7.39
C SER A 195 -28.92 -2.84 -6.54
N ILE A 196 -29.26 -3.53 -5.44
CA ILE A 196 -30.44 -3.25 -4.61
C ILE A 196 -30.10 -2.40 -3.37
N VAL A 197 -29.04 -2.77 -2.64
CA VAL A 197 -28.70 -2.17 -1.34
C VAL A 197 -27.92 -0.87 -1.48
N ASN A 198 -27.95 0.00 -0.48
CA ASN A 198 -27.12 1.21 -0.42
C ASN A 198 -25.65 0.86 -0.29
N PHE A 199 -25.30 0.02 0.69
CA PHE A 199 -23.96 -0.54 0.89
C PHE A 199 -24.03 -1.92 1.56
N ILE A 200 -22.88 -2.60 1.58
CA ILE A 200 -22.64 -3.97 2.04
C ILE A 200 -21.54 -3.92 3.10
N ASN A 201 -21.85 -4.37 4.31
CA ASN A 201 -20.92 -4.49 5.42
C ASN A 201 -20.26 -5.88 5.37
N LEU A 202 -18.99 -5.94 4.94
CA LEU A 202 -18.25 -7.19 4.84
C LEU A 202 -17.77 -7.62 6.24
N MET A 203 -18.22 -8.76 6.73
CA MET A 203 -17.72 -9.32 7.99
C MET A 203 -16.35 -9.97 7.76
N THR A 204 -15.31 -9.12 7.80
CA THR A 204 -13.88 -9.45 7.65
C THR A 204 -13.20 -9.77 8.98
N TYR A 205 -13.96 -10.37 9.88
CA TYR A 205 -13.55 -10.90 11.18
C TYR A 205 -14.11 -12.32 11.31
N ASP A 206 -13.71 -13.04 12.36
CA ASP A 206 -14.01 -14.47 12.54
C ASP A 206 -13.57 -15.36 11.37
N LEU A 207 -12.58 -14.88 10.61
CA LEU A 207 -12.05 -15.55 9.44
C LEU A 207 -11.28 -16.84 9.80
N GLN A 208 -10.95 -17.04 11.08
CA GLN A 208 -10.13 -18.15 11.56
C GLN A 208 -10.89 -18.99 12.60
N GLY A 209 -11.17 -20.25 12.28
CA GLY A 209 -11.73 -21.23 13.23
C GLY A 209 -10.66 -21.91 14.09
N ASP A 210 -11.07 -22.95 14.83
CA ASP A 210 -10.14 -23.79 15.59
C ASP A 210 -9.32 -24.68 14.65
N TYR A 211 -8.11 -24.24 14.34
CA TYR A 211 -7.11 -24.99 13.58
C TYR A 211 -6.03 -25.60 14.48
N GLY A 212 -6.24 -25.70 15.79
CA GLY A 212 -5.25 -26.20 16.75
C GLY A 212 -4.05 -25.28 16.98
N VAL A 213 -4.04 -24.08 16.41
CA VAL A 213 -2.97 -23.07 16.55
C VAL A 213 -3.50 -21.63 16.63
N THR A 214 -2.77 -20.75 17.32
CA THR A 214 -3.07 -19.32 17.43
C THR A 214 -3.00 -18.61 16.07
N ARG A 215 -4.01 -17.79 15.75
CA ARG A 215 -4.17 -17.13 14.44
C ARG A 215 -4.85 -15.77 14.56
N HIS A 216 -4.60 -14.90 13.58
CA HIS A 216 -5.23 -13.58 13.53
C HIS A 216 -6.67 -13.64 12.99
N GLN A 217 -7.66 -13.42 13.86
CA GLN A 217 -9.09 -13.60 13.54
C GLN A 217 -9.63 -12.65 12.45
N ALA A 218 -8.99 -11.49 12.30
CA ALA A 218 -9.32 -10.46 11.32
C ALA A 218 -8.07 -9.91 10.61
N ALA A 219 -7.15 -10.80 10.20
CA ALA A 219 -5.94 -10.43 9.47
C ALA A 219 -6.24 -9.65 8.19
N LEU A 220 -5.39 -8.69 7.81
CA LEU A 220 -5.50 -7.99 6.53
C LEU A 220 -4.90 -8.81 5.38
N TYR A 221 -3.81 -9.51 5.65
CA TYR A 221 -3.02 -10.31 4.71
C TYR A 221 -2.85 -11.75 5.23
N PRO A 222 -2.58 -12.74 4.36
CA PRO A 222 -2.36 -14.13 4.79
C PRO A 222 -1.06 -14.31 5.58
N GLY A 223 -1.05 -15.33 6.43
CA GLY A 223 0.13 -15.75 7.17
C GLY A 223 1.16 -16.50 6.31
N SER A 224 2.21 -17.01 6.97
CA SER A 224 3.25 -17.80 6.30
C SER A 224 2.67 -19.08 5.68
N ALA A 225 3.25 -19.56 4.57
CA ALA A 225 2.79 -20.78 3.89
C ALA A 225 2.85 -22.06 4.76
N ALA A 226 3.61 -22.04 5.87
CA ALA A 226 3.60 -23.12 6.85
C ALA A 226 2.33 -23.13 7.71
N LEU A 227 1.77 -21.96 8.03
CA LEU A 227 0.50 -21.82 8.72
C LEU A 227 -0.66 -21.91 7.72
N ASP A 228 -0.69 -21.02 6.74
CA ASP A 228 -1.69 -20.97 5.68
C ASP A 228 -1.33 -21.93 4.54
N ASN A 229 -1.30 -23.21 4.89
CA ASN A 229 -0.86 -24.31 4.04
C ASN A 229 -1.91 -24.79 3.02
N SER A 230 -2.95 -24.01 2.76
CA SER A 230 -3.96 -24.27 1.72
C SER A 230 -4.52 -22.97 1.16
N ASP A 231 -4.99 -22.98 -0.09
CA ASP A 231 -5.59 -21.80 -0.72
C ASP A 231 -6.80 -21.27 0.03
N TYR A 232 -7.58 -22.16 0.65
CA TYR A 232 -8.66 -21.79 1.57
C TYR A 232 -8.13 -20.95 2.73
N LYS A 233 -7.12 -21.42 3.48
CA LYS A 233 -6.53 -20.66 4.60
C LYS A 233 -5.91 -19.34 4.15
N ARG A 234 -5.23 -19.33 3.00
CA ARG A 234 -4.67 -18.11 2.38
C ARG A 234 -5.72 -17.09 1.93
N ALA A 235 -6.99 -17.47 1.86
CA ALA A 235 -8.12 -16.57 1.59
C ALA A 235 -8.83 -16.06 2.86
N LEU A 236 -8.41 -16.49 4.06
CA LEU A 236 -9.00 -16.10 5.35
C LEU A 236 -8.39 -14.78 5.88
N ASN A 237 -8.42 -13.73 5.06
CA ASN A 237 -7.97 -12.38 5.39
C ASN A 237 -8.80 -11.32 4.63
N ALA A 238 -8.78 -10.09 5.14
CA ALA A 238 -9.63 -9.02 4.64
C ALA A 238 -9.32 -8.57 3.21
N GLU A 239 -8.05 -8.57 2.76
CA GLU A 239 -7.75 -8.23 1.36
C GLU A 239 -8.25 -9.31 0.39
N ALA A 240 -8.13 -10.59 0.73
CA ALA A 240 -8.69 -11.68 -0.06
C ALA A 240 -10.22 -11.59 -0.16
N VAL A 241 -10.89 -11.21 0.93
CA VAL A 241 -12.34 -10.92 0.95
C VAL A 241 -12.67 -9.75 0.01
N ILE A 242 -12.04 -8.58 0.19
CA ILE A 242 -12.30 -7.38 -0.63
C ILE A 242 -12.09 -7.68 -2.11
N THR A 243 -10.94 -8.23 -2.47
CA THR A 243 -10.59 -8.52 -3.87
C THR A 243 -11.51 -9.57 -4.48
N TYR A 244 -11.97 -10.56 -3.71
CA TYR A 244 -12.99 -11.51 -4.17
C TYR A 244 -14.31 -10.79 -4.49
N TRP A 245 -14.87 -9.99 -3.57
CA TRP A 245 -16.15 -9.30 -3.79
C TRP A 245 -16.09 -8.31 -4.97
N LEU A 246 -14.99 -7.56 -5.10
CA LEU A 246 -14.72 -6.71 -6.27
C LEU A 246 -14.67 -7.54 -7.57
N SER A 247 -13.98 -8.68 -7.58
CA SER A 247 -13.90 -9.57 -8.75
C SER A 247 -15.24 -10.19 -9.17
N LYS A 248 -16.23 -10.20 -8.26
CA LYS A 248 -17.61 -10.64 -8.52
C LYS A 248 -18.58 -9.50 -8.82
N GLY A 249 -18.07 -8.28 -9.04
CA GLY A 249 -18.86 -7.16 -9.54
C GLY A 249 -19.52 -6.30 -8.47
N ALA A 250 -19.14 -6.42 -7.19
CA ALA A 250 -19.52 -5.43 -6.20
C ALA A 250 -18.82 -4.08 -6.49
N PRO A 251 -19.54 -2.95 -6.57
CA PRO A 251 -18.92 -1.63 -6.65
C PRO A 251 -18.13 -1.33 -5.37
N ALA A 252 -16.88 -0.91 -5.50
CA ALA A 252 -16.01 -0.60 -4.35
C ALA A 252 -16.65 0.39 -3.38
N SER A 253 -17.25 1.46 -3.90
CA SER A 253 -17.96 2.49 -3.12
C SER A 253 -19.18 1.99 -2.33
N LYS A 254 -19.63 0.74 -2.55
CA LYS A 254 -20.68 0.08 -1.77
C LYS A 254 -20.15 -0.95 -0.78
N LEU A 255 -18.85 -1.22 -0.72
CA LEU A 255 -18.26 -2.17 0.23
C LEU A 255 -17.69 -1.43 1.44
N ASN A 256 -18.08 -1.85 2.65
CA ASN A 256 -17.48 -1.39 3.90
C ASN A 256 -16.64 -2.52 4.51
N LEU A 257 -15.41 -2.19 4.93
CA LEU A 257 -14.49 -3.14 5.57
C LEU A 257 -14.84 -3.32 7.05
N GLY A 258 -15.18 -4.54 7.47
CA GLY A 258 -15.50 -4.87 8.85
C GLY A 258 -14.28 -5.00 9.77
N ILE A 259 -14.37 -4.40 10.95
CA ILE A 259 -13.31 -4.35 11.96
C ILE A 259 -13.89 -4.78 13.32
N PRO A 260 -13.35 -5.82 13.96
CA PRO A 260 -13.78 -6.24 15.28
C PRO A 260 -13.14 -5.34 16.35
N LEU A 261 -13.96 -4.82 17.28
CA LEU A 261 -13.48 -4.09 18.47
C LEU A 261 -13.26 -5.05 19.66
N TYR A 262 -12.96 -6.30 19.33
CA TYR A 262 -12.78 -7.43 20.24
C TYR A 262 -11.73 -8.38 19.68
N GLY A 263 -11.24 -9.28 20.54
CA GLY A 263 -10.33 -10.34 20.15
C GLY A 263 -10.87 -11.75 20.36
N ARG A 264 -10.43 -12.69 19.52
CA ARG A 264 -10.67 -14.12 19.71
C ARG A 264 -9.55 -14.73 20.56
N THR A 265 -9.91 -15.49 21.58
CA THR A 265 -8.97 -16.01 22.58
C THR A 265 -8.73 -17.51 22.47
N PHE A 266 -7.50 -17.90 22.80
CA PHE A 266 -6.99 -19.26 22.73
C PHE A 266 -6.20 -19.58 23.99
N LYS A 267 -6.35 -20.80 24.50
CA LYS A 267 -5.52 -21.31 25.59
C LYS A 267 -4.30 -22.03 25.02
N LEU A 268 -3.10 -21.53 25.28
CA LEU A 268 -1.85 -22.11 24.78
C LEU A 268 -1.63 -23.52 25.36
N ALA A 269 -1.26 -24.47 24.52
CA ALA A 269 -0.86 -25.81 24.97
C ALA A 269 0.50 -25.80 25.69
N ASN A 270 1.36 -24.83 25.35
CA ASN A 270 2.60 -24.53 26.07
C ASN A 270 2.74 -23.00 26.23
N PRO A 271 2.63 -22.44 27.45
CA PRO A 271 2.76 -20.99 27.67
C PRO A 271 4.10 -20.38 27.27
N SER A 272 5.16 -21.17 27.07
CA SER A 272 6.46 -20.70 26.55
C SER A 272 6.52 -20.60 25.01
N VAL A 273 5.45 -20.99 24.31
CA VAL A 273 5.30 -20.85 22.85
C VAL A 273 4.03 -20.04 22.62
N ASP A 274 4.19 -18.74 22.36
CA ASP A 274 3.09 -17.76 22.40
C ASP A 274 3.08 -16.82 21.18
N GLY A 275 3.80 -17.14 20.12
CA GLY A 275 3.72 -16.47 18.83
C GLY A 275 2.45 -16.82 18.06
N VAL A 276 2.27 -16.22 16.88
CA VAL A 276 1.28 -16.69 15.90
C VAL A 276 1.71 -18.09 15.41
N GLY A 277 0.77 -19.03 15.35
CA GLY A 277 1.04 -20.43 15.03
C GLY A 277 1.40 -21.32 16.24
N ALA A 278 1.33 -20.78 17.46
CA ALA A 278 1.53 -21.56 18.68
C ALA A 278 0.41 -22.59 18.87
N PRO A 279 0.70 -23.85 19.27
CA PRO A 279 -0.32 -24.86 19.53
C PRO A 279 -1.27 -24.47 20.67
N VAL A 280 -2.56 -24.74 20.50
CA VAL A 280 -3.62 -24.42 21.48
C VAL A 280 -4.25 -25.69 22.04
N SER A 281 -4.81 -25.59 23.24
CA SER A 281 -5.55 -26.66 23.93
C SER A 281 -7.06 -26.41 23.96
N GLY A 282 -7.52 -25.32 23.34
CA GLY A 282 -8.92 -24.91 23.26
C GLY A 282 -9.06 -23.39 23.21
N VAL A 283 -10.30 -22.91 23.30
CA VAL A 283 -10.62 -21.48 23.44
C VAL A 283 -10.09 -20.92 24.75
N GLY A 284 -9.77 -19.62 24.76
CA GLY A 284 -9.30 -18.94 25.96
C GLY A 284 -10.39 -18.74 27.00
N THR A 285 -9.97 -18.50 28.25
CA THR A 285 -10.90 -18.31 29.37
C THR A 285 -11.78 -17.06 29.21
N LYS A 286 -12.97 -17.09 29.83
CA LYS A 286 -13.94 -16.00 29.71
C LYS A 286 -13.49 -14.70 30.39
N GLY A 287 -13.77 -13.57 29.74
CA GLY A 287 -13.44 -12.24 30.28
C GLY A 287 -14.19 -11.90 31.57
N PRO A 288 -13.62 -11.07 32.46
CA PRO A 288 -14.27 -10.64 33.70
C PRO A 288 -15.52 -9.78 33.48
N ILE A 289 -15.70 -9.21 32.28
CA ILE A 289 -16.78 -8.28 31.95
C ILE A 289 -17.64 -8.83 30.80
N THR A 290 -17.02 -9.35 29.72
CA THR A 290 -17.77 -10.01 28.63
C THR A 290 -18.42 -11.31 29.08
N GLN A 291 -17.80 -12.03 30.03
CA GLN A 291 -18.28 -13.29 30.62
C GLN A 291 -18.52 -14.44 29.63
N GLU A 292 -17.98 -14.33 28.41
CA GLU A 292 -18.04 -15.33 27.35
C GLU A 292 -16.64 -15.87 27.05
N ALA A 293 -16.51 -17.18 26.82
CA ALA A 293 -15.22 -17.83 26.54
C ALA A 293 -14.88 -17.75 25.04
N GLY A 294 -13.59 -17.68 24.71
CA GLY A 294 -13.16 -17.49 23.31
C GLY A 294 -13.24 -16.05 22.79
N ILE A 295 -13.72 -15.08 23.60
CA ILE A 295 -13.80 -13.66 23.24
C ILE A 295 -13.32 -12.76 24.40
N LEU A 296 -12.70 -11.63 24.06
CA LEU A 296 -12.46 -10.51 24.98
C LEU A 296 -12.75 -9.20 24.26
N ALA A 297 -13.44 -8.27 24.92
CA ALA A 297 -13.58 -6.91 24.40
C ALA A 297 -12.23 -6.17 24.42
N TYR A 298 -12.01 -5.18 23.54
CA TYR A 298 -10.75 -4.44 23.51
C TYR A 298 -10.39 -3.85 24.89
N TYR A 299 -11.36 -3.34 25.65
CA TYR A 299 -11.13 -2.84 27.00
C TYR A 299 -10.61 -3.91 27.99
N GLU A 300 -10.95 -5.20 27.82
CA GLU A 300 -10.41 -6.28 28.65
C GLU A 300 -8.98 -6.65 28.24
N ILE A 301 -8.69 -6.61 26.94
CA ILE A 301 -7.35 -6.89 26.39
C ILE A 301 -6.37 -5.80 26.79
N CYS A 302 -6.75 -4.53 26.61
CA CYS A 302 -5.87 -3.41 26.88
C CYS A 302 -5.62 -3.24 28.38
N SER A 303 -6.62 -3.50 29.25
CA SER A 303 -6.50 -3.36 30.71
C SER A 303 -6.05 -4.65 31.43
N SER A 304 -5.82 -5.76 30.73
CA SER A 304 -5.46 -7.03 31.37
C SER A 304 -4.06 -6.94 32.03
N PRO A 305 -3.94 -7.31 33.33
CA PRO A 305 -2.65 -7.44 34.00
C PRO A 305 -1.94 -8.77 33.68
N THR A 306 -2.65 -9.76 33.10
CA THR A 306 -2.10 -11.09 32.80
C THR A 306 -1.58 -11.23 31.37
N LEU A 307 -2.13 -10.46 30.42
CA LEU A 307 -1.69 -10.41 29.02
C LEU A 307 -0.50 -9.44 28.88
N THR A 308 0.64 -9.83 29.46
CA THR A 308 1.82 -8.99 29.65
C THR A 308 2.60 -8.72 28.36
N ARG A 309 2.56 -9.63 27.38
CA ARG A 309 3.20 -9.44 26.07
C ARG A 309 2.14 -9.00 25.05
N LYS A 310 2.28 -7.80 24.52
CA LYS A 310 1.45 -7.25 23.42
C LYS A 310 2.34 -7.04 22.20
N GLN A 311 1.87 -7.44 21.02
CA GLN A 311 2.65 -7.47 19.78
C GLN A 311 1.79 -7.08 18.59
N TYR A 312 2.39 -6.39 17.64
CA TYR A 312 1.80 -6.08 16.34
C TYR A 312 2.50 -6.93 15.27
N ASP A 313 1.74 -7.78 14.58
CA ASP A 313 2.20 -8.51 13.40
C ASP A 313 2.03 -7.62 12.17
N SER A 314 3.14 -7.05 11.68
CA SER A 314 3.16 -6.20 10.49
C SER A 314 3.03 -6.97 9.17
N ALA A 315 3.23 -8.29 9.16
CA ALA A 315 3.11 -9.11 7.96
C ALA A 315 1.65 -9.47 7.68
N GLN A 316 0.89 -9.84 8.71
CA GLN A 316 -0.56 -10.12 8.61
C GLN A 316 -1.44 -8.89 8.90
N VAL A 317 -0.86 -7.84 9.50
CA VAL A 317 -1.55 -6.63 9.96
C VAL A 317 -2.68 -6.99 10.93
N GLY A 318 -2.27 -7.49 12.08
CA GLY A 318 -3.11 -7.77 13.24
C GLY A 318 -2.31 -7.58 14.52
N ALA A 319 -2.98 -7.48 15.66
CA ALA A 319 -2.34 -7.46 16.97
C ALA A 319 -2.62 -8.76 17.71
N PHE A 320 -1.70 -9.15 18.60
CA PHE A 320 -1.97 -10.19 19.58
C PHE A 320 -1.41 -9.84 20.96
N ALA A 321 -2.02 -10.41 21.99
CA ALA A 321 -1.52 -10.36 23.35
C ALA A 321 -1.46 -11.75 23.97
N SER A 322 -0.47 -11.99 24.81
CA SER A 322 -0.22 -13.29 25.45
C SER A 322 0.25 -13.13 26.89
N GLY A 323 -0.05 -14.15 27.70
CA GLY A 323 0.42 -14.26 29.08
C GLY A 323 -0.51 -15.11 29.94
N GLY A 324 0.02 -15.68 31.04
CA GLY A 324 -0.73 -16.59 31.91
C GLY A 324 -1.16 -17.92 31.26
N GLY A 325 -0.64 -18.25 30.07
CA GLY A 325 -1.10 -19.39 29.25
C GLY A 325 -2.27 -19.07 28.32
N GLU A 326 -2.72 -17.81 28.28
CA GLU A 326 -3.74 -17.30 27.36
C GLU A 326 -3.09 -16.53 26.19
N TRP A 327 -3.78 -16.49 25.06
CA TRP A 327 -3.41 -15.74 23.86
C TRP A 327 -4.66 -15.15 23.21
N VAL A 328 -4.59 -13.93 22.69
CA VAL A 328 -5.71 -13.25 22.03
C VAL A 328 -5.25 -12.52 20.77
N SER A 329 -5.94 -12.75 19.64
CA SER A 329 -5.81 -11.90 18.44
C SER A 329 -6.84 -10.79 18.49
N TYR A 330 -6.45 -9.55 18.22
CA TYR A 330 -7.34 -8.38 18.20
C TYR A 330 -6.87 -7.33 17.18
N ASP A 331 -7.68 -6.31 16.95
CA ASP A 331 -7.31 -5.11 16.20
C ASP A 331 -6.84 -3.99 17.15
N SER A 332 -5.71 -3.36 16.81
CA SER A 332 -5.17 -2.19 17.50
C SER A 332 -5.36 -0.92 16.66
N VAL A 333 -5.01 0.24 17.22
CA VAL A 333 -5.00 1.52 16.48
C VAL A 333 -4.13 1.41 15.22
N GLU A 334 -3.00 0.71 15.30
CA GLU A 334 -2.07 0.47 14.20
C GLU A 334 -2.65 -0.44 13.11
N SER A 335 -3.32 -1.55 13.46
CA SER A 335 -3.95 -2.42 12.45
C SER A 335 -5.14 -1.74 11.79
N ILE A 336 -5.93 -0.97 12.55
CA ILE A 336 -7.00 -0.14 11.99
C ILE A 336 -6.43 0.88 11.00
N GLY A 337 -5.37 1.61 11.33
CA GLY A 337 -4.73 2.55 10.41
C GLY A 337 -4.32 1.91 9.07
N GLN A 338 -3.80 0.69 9.09
CA GLN A 338 -3.47 -0.05 7.86
C GLN A 338 -4.71 -0.59 7.13
N LYS A 339 -5.78 -0.98 7.85
CA LYS A 339 -7.09 -1.29 7.26
C LYS A 339 -7.70 -0.07 6.57
N CYS A 340 -7.49 1.14 7.09
CA CYS A 340 -7.85 2.39 6.40
C CYS A 340 -7.06 2.60 5.11
N ASN A 341 -5.77 2.25 5.07
CA ASN A 341 -4.98 2.29 3.84
C ASN A 341 -5.55 1.35 2.78
N VAL A 342 -6.11 0.20 3.18
CA VAL A 342 -6.82 -0.73 2.26
C VAL A 342 -8.19 -0.18 1.82
N ILE A 343 -8.97 0.46 2.71
CA ILE A 343 -10.19 1.22 2.34
C ILE A 343 -9.85 2.27 1.28
N ALA A 344 -8.78 3.03 1.45
CA ALA A 344 -8.34 4.04 0.49
C ALA A 344 -7.80 3.43 -0.82
N LYS A 345 -6.95 2.40 -0.74
CA LYS A 345 -6.33 1.68 -1.88
C LYS A 345 -7.35 1.14 -2.87
N TYR A 346 -8.44 0.55 -2.37
CA TYR A 346 -9.47 -0.05 -3.21
C TYR A 346 -10.66 0.88 -3.48
N GLY A 347 -10.67 2.11 -2.94
CA GLY A 347 -11.79 3.04 -3.10
C GLY A 347 -13.08 2.55 -2.46
N LEU A 348 -12.96 1.91 -1.29
CA LEU A 348 -14.10 1.33 -0.57
C LEU A 348 -15.03 2.42 -0.04
N GLY A 349 -16.31 2.07 0.15
CA GLY A 349 -17.35 2.97 0.68
C GLY A 349 -17.04 3.48 2.08
N GLY A 350 -16.34 2.67 2.89
CA GLY A 350 -16.03 3.02 4.26
C GLY A 350 -15.53 1.84 5.11
N GLY A 351 -15.68 1.99 6.43
CA GLY A 351 -15.40 0.97 7.42
C GLY A 351 -16.62 0.69 8.30
N MET A 352 -16.73 -0.54 8.78
CA MET A 352 -17.77 -1.01 9.69
C MET A 352 -17.11 -1.56 10.97
N VAL A 353 -17.70 -1.32 12.13
CA VAL A 353 -17.21 -1.84 13.41
C VAL A 353 -18.22 -2.71 14.15
N TRP A 354 -17.74 -3.85 14.65
CA TRP A 354 -18.46 -4.73 15.55
C TRP A 354 -17.71 -4.89 16.88
N ALA A 355 -18.16 -4.36 18.01
CA ALA A 355 -19.26 -3.41 18.20
C ALA A 355 -18.79 -2.29 19.14
N ILE A 356 -19.43 -1.12 19.09
CA ILE A 356 -18.95 0.10 19.77
C ILE A 356 -18.85 -0.05 21.30
N ASP A 357 -19.66 -0.94 21.86
CA ASP A 357 -19.69 -1.29 23.28
C ASP A 357 -18.51 -2.18 23.72
N MET A 358 -17.63 -2.60 22.79
CA MET A 358 -16.42 -3.39 23.07
C MET A 358 -15.10 -2.57 22.97
N ASP A 359 -15.15 -1.35 22.41
CA ASP A 359 -14.04 -0.39 22.46
C ASP A 359 -13.83 0.16 23.89
N ASP A 360 -12.72 0.83 24.17
CA ASP A 360 -12.50 1.47 25.48
C ASP A 360 -13.31 2.77 25.64
N PHE A 361 -14.64 2.64 25.71
CA PHE A 361 -15.59 3.74 25.91
C PHE A 361 -15.43 4.44 27.28
N ALA A 362 -14.83 3.76 28.25
CA ALA A 362 -14.58 4.26 29.59
C ALA A 362 -13.26 5.04 29.71
N GLY A 363 -12.26 4.74 28.87
CA GLY A 363 -10.92 5.31 28.96
C GLY A 363 -10.06 4.62 30.02
N LYS A 364 -10.25 3.30 30.23
CA LYS A 364 -9.47 2.49 31.19
C LYS A 364 -8.00 2.34 30.77
N CYS A 365 -7.71 2.47 29.48
CA CYS A 365 -6.40 2.25 28.86
C CYS A 365 -5.81 3.52 28.23
N GLY A 366 -6.51 4.65 28.29
CA GLY A 366 -6.09 5.91 27.67
C GLY A 366 -7.27 6.80 27.30
N SER A 367 -7.26 7.32 26.07
CA SER A 367 -8.39 8.06 25.50
C SER A 367 -9.62 7.17 25.35
N LYS A 368 -10.82 7.75 25.47
CA LYS A 368 -12.07 7.05 25.20
C LYS A 368 -12.21 6.73 23.71
N PHE A 369 -12.79 5.57 23.40
CA PHE A 369 -13.07 5.10 22.04
C PHE A 369 -11.84 5.15 21.09
N PRO A 370 -10.68 4.59 21.48
CA PRO A 370 -9.45 4.69 20.70
C PRO A 370 -9.57 4.04 19.32
N LEU A 371 -10.23 2.88 19.21
CA LEU A 371 -10.35 2.16 17.94
C LEU A 371 -11.34 2.84 16.99
N MET A 372 -12.51 3.26 17.50
CA MET A 372 -13.47 4.04 16.71
C MET A 372 -12.92 5.40 16.29
N THR A 373 -12.13 6.06 17.15
CA THR A 373 -11.49 7.34 16.83
C THR A 373 -10.45 7.16 15.73
N ALA A 374 -9.65 6.09 15.77
CA ALA A 374 -8.71 5.75 14.71
C ALA A 374 -9.43 5.57 13.36
N LEU A 375 -10.51 4.77 13.33
CA LEU A 375 -11.29 4.54 12.12
C LEU A 375 -11.96 5.83 11.61
N ASN A 376 -12.63 6.58 12.48
CA ASN A 376 -13.31 7.79 12.05
C ASN A 376 -12.33 8.85 11.50
N ASN A 377 -11.17 8.99 12.14
CA ASN A 377 -10.18 9.98 11.71
C ASN A 377 -9.57 9.59 10.35
N CYS A 378 -9.21 8.31 10.16
CA CYS A 378 -8.64 7.84 8.89
C CYS A 378 -9.64 7.82 7.72
N VAL A 379 -10.92 7.56 7.99
CA VAL A 379 -11.95 7.51 6.95
C VAL A 379 -12.45 8.91 6.58
N ASN A 380 -12.59 9.83 7.56
CA ASN A 380 -13.35 11.08 7.38
C ASN A 380 -12.67 12.39 7.80
N LYS A 381 -11.54 12.40 8.52
CA LYS A 381 -10.95 13.65 9.06
C LYS A 381 -9.49 13.92 8.65
N ASN A 382 -8.97 13.15 7.69
CA ASN A 382 -7.54 12.91 7.45
C ASN A 382 -6.90 12.10 8.59
N GLY A 383 -6.30 10.96 8.25
CA GLY A 383 -5.93 9.90 9.19
C GLY A 383 -4.70 10.12 10.07
N GLY A 384 -4.70 11.20 10.86
CA GLY A 384 -3.74 11.38 11.96
C GLY A 384 -4.34 10.98 13.31
N VAL A 385 -3.88 9.88 13.89
CA VAL A 385 -3.84 9.66 15.34
C VAL A 385 -2.54 8.91 15.66
N ALA A 386 -1.61 9.61 16.30
CA ALA A 386 -0.40 9.01 16.85
C ALA A 386 -0.74 8.11 18.07
N PRO A 387 0.02 7.04 18.33
CA PRO A 387 -0.14 6.25 19.55
C PRO A 387 0.30 7.07 20.78
N THR A 388 -0.54 7.07 21.81
CA THR A 388 -0.24 7.65 23.12
C THR A 388 0.94 6.92 23.79
N PRO A 389 1.86 7.61 24.51
CA PRO A 389 3.04 6.95 25.08
C PRO A 389 2.71 5.91 26.15
N ALA A 390 3.42 4.79 26.13
CA ALA A 390 3.42 3.82 27.23
C ALA A 390 4.12 4.41 28.48
N PRO A 391 3.70 4.02 29.71
CA PRO A 391 4.22 4.60 30.95
C PRO A 391 5.67 4.20 31.24
N THR A 392 6.44 5.16 31.76
CA THR A 392 7.85 5.05 32.13
C THR A 392 8.11 4.03 33.25
N PRO A 393 9.02 3.04 33.06
CA PRO A 393 9.58 2.26 34.16
C PRO A 393 10.52 3.13 35.03
N ALA A 394 10.39 3.00 36.34
CA ALA A 394 11.21 3.72 37.33
C ALA A 394 12.73 3.36 37.23
N PRO A 395 13.64 4.24 37.69
CA PRO A 395 15.07 4.05 37.49
C PRO A 395 15.64 2.95 38.39
N THR A 396 16.21 1.91 37.78
CA THR A 396 17.02 0.91 38.50
C THR A 396 18.49 1.26 38.40
N THR A 397 19.20 1.16 39.54
CA THR A 397 20.56 1.66 39.75
C THR A 397 21.64 0.87 39.02
N ALA A 398 22.69 1.59 38.59
CA ALA A 398 23.88 0.99 38.00
C ALA A 398 24.87 0.45 39.06
N ARG A 399 25.53 -0.68 38.77
CA ARG A 399 26.84 -1.09 39.31
C ARG A 399 27.59 -1.93 38.26
N PRO A 400 28.93 -2.09 38.35
CA PRO A 400 29.76 -2.02 37.15
C PRO A 400 30.14 -3.40 36.60
N ALA A 401 30.41 -3.44 35.30
CA ALA A 401 31.05 -4.58 34.64
C ALA A 401 32.54 -4.64 35.00
N THR A 402 33.05 -5.85 35.26
CA THR A 402 34.49 -6.12 35.45
C THR A 402 34.95 -7.20 34.47
N ALA A 403 35.90 -6.81 33.62
CA ALA A 403 36.95 -7.59 32.95
C ALA A 403 36.73 -9.08 32.56
N THR A 404 36.74 -9.31 31.24
CA THR A 404 37.63 -10.25 30.52
C THR A 404 37.54 -11.76 30.75
N THR A 405 37.23 -12.52 29.68
CA THR A 405 38.04 -13.65 29.16
C THR A 405 37.70 -13.88 27.68
N ALA A 406 38.67 -14.31 26.86
CA ALA A 406 38.54 -14.52 25.40
C ALA A 406 38.56 -16.01 24.99
N ARG A 407 38.49 -16.29 23.66
CA ARG A 407 38.48 -17.61 22.95
C ARG A 407 37.11 -18.30 22.84
N GLN A 408 36.70 -18.94 21.73
CA GLN A 408 37.24 -19.01 20.35
C GLN A 408 36.12 -18.88 19.31
N VAL A 409 36.44 -18.34 18.12
CA VAL A 409 35.65 -18.56 16.90
C VAL A 409 36.14 -19.87 16.25
N VAL A 410 35.21 -20.80 15.97
CA VAL A 410 35.48 -21.98 15.13
C VAL A 410 34.92 -21.70 13.74
N THR A 411 35.81 -21.65 12.76
CA THR A 411 35.46 -21.51 11.34
C THR A 411 35.35 -22.88 10.71
N THR A 412 34.18 -23.22 10.17
CA THR A 412 34.00 -24.44 9.36
C THR A 412 33.60 -24.07 7.94
N THR A 413 34.54 -24.23 7.02
CA THR A 413 34.38 -23.96 5.59
C THR A 413 33.98 -25.23 4.85
N THR A 414 32.96 -25.20 3.99
CA THR A 414 32.68 -26.30 3.05
C THR A 414 32.29 -25.80 1.66
N THR A 415 33.33 -25.57 0.86
CA THR A 415 33.45 -25.83 -0.59
C THR A 415 32.20 -25.94 -1.47
N LYS A 416 32.13 -25.06 -2.47
CA LYS A 416 31.34 -25.19 -3.70
C LYS A 416 32.11 -26.01 -4.75
N PRO A 417 31.50 -27.00 -5.41
CA PRO A 417 31.95 -27.49 -6.71
C PRO A 417 31.05 -27.00 -7.85
N VAL A 418 31.67 -26.54 -8.95
CA VAL A 418 31.06 -26.38 -10.28
C VAL A 418 32.16 -26.66 -11.30
N THR A 419 31.94 -27.57 -12.25
CA THR A 419 32.52 -27.54 -13.60
C THR A 419 31.75 -28.51 -14.53
N PRO A 420 31.86 -28.38 -15.87
CA PRO A 420 30.82 -28.78 -16.82
C PRO A 420 31.24 -29.96 -17.72
N GLY A 421 30.34 -30.43 -18.59
CA GLY A 421 30.76 -31.26 -19.74
C GLY A 421 29.90 -32.44 -20.17
N SER A 422 28.68 -32.64 -19.65
CA SER A 422 27.71 -33.54 -20.29
C SER A 422 26.28 -33.05 -20.06
N GLY A 423 25.38 -33.36 -20.99
CA GLY A 423 24.04 -32.77 -21.05
C GLY A 423 23.02 -33.29 -20.02
N VAL A 424 23.44 -33.95 -18.95
CA VAL A 424 22.58 -34.65 -17.99
C VAL A 424 22.81 -34.12 -16.58
N PHE A 425 21.76 -33.55 -15.97
CA PHE A 425 21.77 -33.23 -14.54
C PHE A 425 21.79 -34.54 -13.73
N VAL A 426 22.56 -34.56 -12.65
CA VAL A 426 22.69 -35.72 -11.75
C VAL A 426 22.32 -35.29 -10.34
N CYS A 427 21.44 -36.03 -9.70
CA CYS A 427 20.96 -35.74 -8.35
C CYS A 427 22.08 -35.74 -7.31
N PRO A 428 22.39 -34.60 -6.66
CA PRO A 428 23.44 -34.54 -5.64
C PRO A 428 22.98 -35.11 -4.28
N ARG A 429 21.66 -35.15 -4.04
CA ARG A 429 20.94 -35.77 -2.91
C ARG A 429 19.44 -35.69 -3.18
N ASP A 430 18.62 -36.29 -2.34
CA ASP A 430 17.16 -36.12 -2.38
C ASP A 430 16.76 -34.66 -2.08
N GLY A 431 15.78 -34.14 -2.82
CA GLY A 431 15.36 -32.73 -2.75
C GLY A 431 14.99 -32.12 -4.11
N TYR A 432 14.88 -30.80 -4.18
CA TYR A 432 14.59 -30.08 -5.43
C TYR A 432 15.73 -29.15 -5.82
N PHE A 433 16.13 -29.20 -7.10
CA PHE A 433 17.30 -28.52 -7.64
C PHE A 433 16.95 -27.86 -8.97
N ARG A 434 17.46 -26.66 -9.22
CA ARG A 434 17.18 -25.97 -10.49
C ARG A 434 17.82 -26.71 -11.66
N ASP A 435 17.16 -26.73 -12.81
CA ASP A 435 17.82 -27.12 -14.05
C ASP A 435 18.94 -26.10 -14.38
N PRO A 436 20.22 -26.51 -14.41
CA PRO A 436 21.35 -25.60 -14.57
C PRO A 436 21.38 -24.87 -15.92
N ARG A 437 20.49 -25.22 -16.88
CA ARG A 437 20.36 -24.59 -18.20
C ARG A 437 19.01 -23.91 -18.43
N ASN A 438 18.00 -24.11 -17.57
CA ASN A 438 16.72 -23.43 -17.70
C ASN A 438 16.16 -23.04 -16.32
N CYS A 439 16.20 -21.73 -16.01
CA CYS A 439 15.73 -21.25 -14.71
C CYS A 439 14.23 -21.45 -14.47
N ALA A 440 13.41 -21.60 -15.52
CA ALA A 440 12.00 -21.97 -15.41
C ALA A 440 11.78 -23.47 -15.19
N ARG A 441 12.83 -24.26 -14.95
CA ARG A 441 12.75 -25.71 -14.71
C ARG A 441 13.53 -26.16 -13.48
N PHE A 442 13.11 -27.29 -12.93
CA PHE A 442 13.76 -27.92 -11.80
C PHE A 442 13.58 -29.43 -11.75
N TYR A 443 14.61 -30.11 -11.27
CA TYR A 443 14.61 -31.53 -11.00
C TYR A 443 14.18 -31.78 -9.55
N ARG A 444 13.24 -32.71 -9.36
CA ARG A 444 13.04 -33.39 -8.08
C ARG A 444 13.88 -34.66 -8.06
N CYS A 445 14.74 -34.79 -7.07
CA CYS A 445 15.57 -35.93 -6.78
C CYS A 445 15.01 -36.76 -5.62
N TYR A 446 14.99 -38.07 -5.76
CA TYR A 446 14.49 -39.01 -4.75
C TYR A 446 15.05 -40.43 -4.97
N ASP A 447 14.81 -41.34 -4.03
CA ASP A 447 15.17 -42.78 -4.09
C ASP A 447 16.64 -43.04 -4.46
N GLY A 448 17.58 -42.25 -3.93
CA GLY A 448 19.01 -42.50 -4.12
C GLY A 448 19.54 -42.24 -5.53
N GLY A 449 18.86 -41.40 -6.32
CA GLY A 449 19.35 -40.93 -7.62
C GLY A 449 18.31 -40.84 -8.75
N ARG A 450 17.04 -41.18 -8.49
CA ARG A 450 15.95 -40.99 -9.47
C ARG A 450 15.60 -39.51 -9.56
N GLN A 451 15.24 -39.07 -10.78
CA GLN A 451 14.92 -37.67 -11.03
C GLN A 451 13.72 -37.47 -11.96
N ALA A 452 12.92 -36.44 -11.66
CA ALA A 452 11.84 -35.97 -12.52
C ALA A 452 11.98 -34.45 -12.73
N LEU A 453 11.88 -34.00 -13.99
CA LEU A 453 11.98 -32.60 -14.38
C LEU A 453 10.59 -31.96 -14.42
N PHE A 454 10.47 -30.75 -13.87
CA PHE A 454 9.23 -29.98 -13.79
C PHE A 454 9.44 -28.57 -14.34
N ASP A 455 8.45 -28.05 -15.06
CA ASP A 455 8.35 -26.65 -15.47
C ASP A 455 7.70 -25.81 -14.35
N CYS A 456 8.16 -24.58 -14.17
CA CYS A 456 7.54 -23.58 -13.31
C CYS A 456 6.35 -22.90 -14.02
N PRO A 457 5.21 -22.70 -13.33
CA PRO A 457 4.07 -22.01 -13.93
C PRO A 457 4.39 -20.55 -14.31
N GLY A 458 3.75 -20.04 -15.37
CA GLY A 458 3.59 -18.59 -15.58
C GLY A 458 4.87 -17.76 -15.74
N GLY A 459 5.97 -18.33 -16.27
CA GLY A 459 7.24 -17.60 -16.45
C GLY A 459 8.04 -17.38 -15.16
N LEU A 460 7.63 -18.03 -14.06
CA LEU A 460 8.37 -18.07 -12.81
C LEU A 460 9.64 -18.92 -12.95
N TYR A 461 10.66 -18.66 -12.13
CA TYR A 461 11.91 -19.40 -12.07
C TYR A 461 12.05 -20.16 -10.76
N PHE A 462 12.54 -21.40 -10.80
CA PHE A 462 12.68 -22.22 -9.61
C PHE A 462 13.76 -21.69 -8.68
N ASN A 463 13.38 -21.23 -7.49
CA ASN A 463 14.28 -20.67 -6.49
C ASN A 463 14.69 -21.78 -5.51
N GLU A 464 15.93 -22.26 -5.62
CA GLU A 464 16.46 -23.35 -4.78
C GLU A 464 16.49 -22.99 -3.29
N ALA A 465 16.59 -21.69 -2.95
CA ALA A 465 16.66 -21.23 -1.57
C ALA A 465 15.34 -21.37 -0.81
N ILE A 466 14.21 -21.31 -1.53
CA ILE A 466 12.85 -21.53 -0.97
C ILE A 466 12.21 -22.82 -1.51
N THR A 467 12.94 -23.58 -2.35
CA THR A 467 12.49 -24.81 -3.03
C THR A 467 11.17 -24.69 -3.78
N ALA A 468 10.88 -23.52 -4.36
CA ALA A 468 9.62 -23.21 -5.04
C ALA A 468 9.81 -22.35 -6.30
N CYS A 469 8.82 -22.35 -7.18
CA CYS A 469 8.78 -21.44 -8.33
C CYS A 469 8.43 -20.02 -7.87
N ASP A 470 9.31 -19.08 -8.20
CA ASP A 470 9.30 -17.70 -7.69
C ASP A 470 9.50 -16.73 -8.85
N TRP A 471 9.21 -15.45 -8.66
CA TRP A 471 9.43 -14.48 -9.72
C TRP A 471 10.94 -14.35 -10.04
N PRO A 472 11.33 -14.19 -11.32
CA PRO A 472 12.74 -14.13 -11.74
C PRO A 472 13.61 -13.14 -10.95
N TYR A 473 13.04 -12.03 -10.47
CA TYR A 473 13.75 -10.99 -9.72
C TYR A 473 14.10 -11.39 -8.27
N ASN A 474 13.35 -12.29 -7.65
CA ASN A 474 13.67 -12.85 -6.32
C ASN A 474 14.81 -13.88 -6.39
N ASN A 475 15.22 -14.25 -7.61
CA ASN A 475 15.98 -15.46 -7.86
C ASN A 475 17.44 -15.15 -8.23
N SER A 476 18.25 -14.87 -7.21
CA SER A 476 19.61 -14.28 -7.30
C SER A 476 20.62 -14.98 -8.22
N LYS A 477 20.42 -16.26 -8.57
CA LYS A 477 21.28 -17.01 -9.53
C LYS A 477 20.75 -17.01 -10.98
N ALA A 478 19.54 -16.53 -11.26
CA ALA A 478 18.91 -16.62 -12.58
C ALA A 478 19.19 -15.42 -13.51
N VAL A 479 19.76 -14.35 -12.95
CA VAL A 479 20.02 -13.06 -13.65
C VAL A 479 21.10 -13.19 -14.75
N SER A 480 21.79 -14.33 -14.87
CA SER A 480 22.91 -14.54 -15.80
C SER A 480 22.57 -15.30 -17.10
N MET A 481 21.33 -15.74 -17.34
CA MET A 481 20.97 -16.50 -18.56
C MET A 481 19.78 -15.97 -19.37
N ALA A 482 19.04 -14.96 -18.88
CA ALA A 482 17.85 -14.44 -19.55
C ALA A 482 18.14 -13.41 -20.68
N SER A 483 19.28 -13.54 -21.37
CA SER A 483 19.72 -12.58 -22.39
C SER A 483 19.31 -12.91 -23.83
N ASP A 484 18.79 -14.12 -24.12
CA ASP A 484 18.50 -14.57 -25.50
C ASP A 484 17.16 -15.32 -25.65
N HIS A 485 16.04 -14.60 -25.78
CA HIS A 485 15.12 -14.78 -26.92
C HIS A 485 14.00 -13.72 -26.98
N ARG A 486 13.52 -13.42 -28.19
CA ARG A 486 12.55 -12.33 -28.45
C ARG A 486 11.15 -12.85 -28.80
N ILE A 487 10.15 -12.20 -28.17
CA ILE A 487 8.91 -11.63 -28.75
C ILE A 487 7.98 -12.51 -29.60
N GLY A 488 6.70 -12.52 -29.19
CA GLY A 488 5.54 -12.93 -29.98
C GLY A 488 4.33 -11.99 -29.84
N ALA A 489 4.55 -10.69 -29.60
CA ALA A 489 3.52 -9.65 -29.63
C ALA A 489 4.13 -8.34 -30.14
N THR A 490 3.47 -7.67 -31.08
CA THR A 490 4.03 -6.55 -31.87
C THR A 490 4.10 -5.24 -31.08
N LEU A 491 4.90 -5.23 -30.02
CA LEU A 491 5.39 -4.01 -29.41
C LEU A 491 6.53 -3.47 -30.29
N THR A 492 6.40 -2.26 -30.81
CA THR A 492 7.48 -1.58 -31.52
C THR A 492 8.67 -1.42 -30.56
N ILE A 493 9.70 -2.23 -30.74
CA ILE A 493 10.95 -2.12 -29.98
C ILE A 493 11.56 -0.77 -30.35
N ILE A 494 11.52 0.20 -29.43
CA ILE A 494 12.47 1.30 -29.46
C ILE A 494 13.72 0.78 -28.73
N PRO A 495 14.84 0.52 -29.45
CA PRO A 495 16.04 0.04 -28.81
C PRO A 495 16.69 1.17 -27.99
N ASN A 496 17.14 0.85 -26.79
CA ASN A 496 17.97 1.72 -25.93
C ASN A 496 17.54 3.19 -25.85
N LEU A 497 16.44 3.47 -25.15
CA LEU A 497 16.34 4.76 -24.46
C LEU A 497 17.31 4.73 -23.29
N ALA A 498 18.40 5.49 -23.43
CA ALA A 498 19.23 5.94 -22.32
C ALA A 498 18.32 6.64 -21.28
N GLY A 499 18.52 6.36 -19.99
CA GLY A 499 17.72 6.97 -18.94
C GLY A 499 17.93 8.48 -18.86
N GLU A 500 16.91 9.19 -18.42
CA GLU A 500 16.89 10.65 -18.46
C GLU A 500 17.78 11.23 -17.36
N VAL A 501 18.76 12.04 -17.74
CA VAL A 501 19.56 12.89 -16.87
C VAL A 501 19.24 14.33 -17.23
N VAL A 502 18.29 14.89 -16.49
CA VAL A 502 17.72 16.23 -16.72
C VAL A 502 18.47 17.25 -15.89
N CYS A 503 19.13 18.20 -16.55
CA CYS A 503 20.03 19.16 -15.92
C CYS A 503 19.48 20.58 -15.99
N TYR A 504 19.17 21.21 -14.86
CA TYR A 504 18.80 22.63 -14.83
C TYR A 504 20.02 23.55 -14.83
N TYR A 505 19.95 24.65 -15.58
CA TYR A 505 20.93 25.74 -15.62
C TYR A 505 20.23 27.09 -15.51
N GLY A 506 20.57 27.87 -14.49
CA GLY A 506 20.13 29.25 -14.32
C GLY A 506 21.13 30.25 -14.91
N SER A 507 20.66 31.17 -15.75
CA SER A 507 21.49 32.20 -16.39
C SER A 507 22.25 33.06 -15.37
N TRP A 508 21.62 33.37 -14.23
CA TRP A 508 22.17 34.21 -13.16
C TRP A 508 23.52 33.72 -12.60
N ALA A 509 23.89 32.45 -12.81
CA ALA A 509 25.17 31.91 -12.38
C ALA A 509 26.39 32.56 -13.08
N SER A 510 26.19 33.25 -14.22
CA SER A 510 27.21 34.11 -14.83
C SER A 510 27.55 35.36 -14.00
N GLY A 511 26.68 35.71 -13.04
CA GLY A 511 26.84 36.82 -12.09
C GLY A 511 27.49 36.42 -10.77
N TYR A 512 27.70 35.13 -10.49
CA TYR A 512 28.44 34.67 -9.32
C TYR A 512 29.92 35.08 -9.39
N VAL A 513 30.56 35.21 -8.22
CA VAL A 513 31.93 35.74 -8.13
C VAL A 513 32.99 34.63 -8.16
N ALA A 514 34.14 34.94 -8.78
CA ALA A 514 35.33 34.09 -8.82
C ALA A 514 35.03 32.62 -9.20
N ARG A 515 35.23 31.67 -8.27
CA ARG A 515 35.05 30.22 -8.52
C ARG A 515 33.60 29.84 -8.81
N GLY A 516 32.62 30.65 -8.39
CA GLY A 516 31.20 30.37 -8.66
C GLY A 516 30.72 30.79 -10.04
N LYS A 517 31.48 31.60 -10.78
CA LYS A 517 31.04 32.10 -12.09
C LYS A 517 30.88 30.96 -13.09
N PHE A 518 29.65 30.74 -13.56
CA PHE A 518 29.31 29.65 -14.46
C PHE A 518 28.57 30.15 -15.70
N ASP A 519 29.25 30.11 -16.84
CA ASP A 519 28.77 30.46 -18.17
C ASP A 519 28.46 29.21 -19.00
N VAL A 520 27.81 29.37 -20.16
CA VAL A 520 27.45 28.26 -21.08
C VAL A 520 28.66 27.40 -21.46
N GLU A 521 29.85 27.99 -21.60
CA GLU A 521 31.11 27.30 -21.89
C GLU A 521 31.56 26.33 -20.79
N ASN A 522 31.06 26.47 -19.57
CA ASN A 522 31.40 25.54 -18.48
C ASN A 522 30.59 24.24 -18.57
N ILE A 523 29.45 24.25 -19.27
CA ILE A 523 28.55 23.09 -19.40
C ILE A 523 29.25 21.96 -20.17
N SER A 524 29.27 20.76 -19.59
CA SER A 524 29.73 19.53 -20.28
C SER A 524 28.54 18.84 -20.97
N PRO A 525 28.40 18.90 -22.31
CA PRO A 525 27.19 18.44 -23.00
C PRO A 525 26.96 16.93 -22.95
N ALA A 526 27.97 16.16 -22.52
CA ALA A 526 27.91 14.70 -22.42
C ALA A 526 27.42 14.17 -21.05
N LEU A 527 27.28 15.05 -20.05
CA LEU A 527 26.82 14.66 -18.70
C LEU A 527 25.30 14.62 -18.55
N CYS A 528 24.57 15.23 -19.47
CA CYS A 528 23.12 15.40 -19.43
C CYS A 528 22.52 14.90 -20.74
N THR A 529 21.35 14.26 -20.68
CA THR A 529 20.55 13.93 -21.87
C THR A 529 19.57 15.07 -22.20
N GLN A 530 19.13 15.81 -21.18
CA GLN A 530 18.31 17.02 -21.32
C GLN A 530 18.95 18.18 -20.53
N LEU A 531 19.07 19.36 -21.14
CA LEU A 531 19.54 20.60 -20.53
C LEU A 531 18.39 21.62 -20.51
N VAL A 532 17.97 22.02 -19.31
CA VAL A 532 16.86 22.94 -19.07
C VAL A 532 17.40 24.33 -18.74
N TYR A 533 17.08 25.31 -19.58
CA TYR A 533 17.51 26.69 -19.38
C TYR A 533 16.43 27.50 -18.67
N SER A 534 16.78 28.01 -17.48
CA SER A 534 15.88 28.63 -16.50
C SER A 534 16.22 30.11 -16.28
N PHE A 535 15.25 31.02 -16.23
CA PHE A 535 13.82 30.88 -16.56
C PHE A 535 13.36 32.00 -17.49
N TYR A 536 12.33 31.71 -18.29
CA TYR A 536 11.56 32.67 -19.06
C TYR A 536 10.31 33.08 -18.30
N ASP A 537 9.88 34.32 -18.49
CA ASP A 537 8.62 34.82 -17.92
C ASP A 537 7.49 34.79 -18.96
N ILE A 538 6.26 35.11 -18.54
CA ILE A 538 5.06 35.08 -19.38
C ILE A 538 4.17 36.29 -19.09
N LYS A 539 3.69 36.95 -20.16
CA LYS A 539 2.69 38.02 -20.05
C LYS A 539 1.27 37.46 -19.87
N PRO A 540 0.32 38.25 -19.33
CA PRO A 540 -1.09 37.85 -19.22
C PRO A 540 -1.77 37.45 -20.54
N ASP A 541 -1.22 37.86 -21.68
CA ASP A 541 -1.69 37.51 -23.05
C ASP A 541 -1.12 36.18 -23.58
N GLY A 542 -0.25 35.50 -22.82
CA GLY A 542 0.41 34.27 -23.24
C GLY A 542 1.71 34.48 -24.04
N THR A 543 2.26 35.70 -24.10
CA THR A 543 3.57 35.96 -24.73
C THR A 543 4.71 35.57 -23.80
N ILE A 544 5.66 34.77 -24.29
CA ILE A 544 6.90 34.42 -23.56
C ILE A 544 7.87 35.61 -23.59
N VAL A 545 8.46 35.91 -22.44
CA VAL A 545 9.38 37.03 -22.22
C VAL A 545 10.76 36.50 -21.84
N ILE A 546 11.79 37.03 -22.50
CA ILE A 546 13.18 36.90 -22.07
C ILE A 546 13.39 37.93 -20.95
N PRO A 547 13.83 37.53 -19.74
CA PRO A 547 14.09 38.47 -18.65
C PRO A 547 15.10 39.55 -19.06
N ASN A 548 14.89 40.78 -18.63
CA ASN A 548 15.81 41.89 -18.89
C ASN A 548 17.00 41.86 -17.90
N GLU A 549 17.79 40.80 -17.96
CA GLU A 549 18.96 40.56 -17.10
C GLU A 549 20.22 40.47 -17.96
N ALA A 550 21.36 40.95 -17.45
CA ALA A 550 22.63 40.95 -18.20
C ALA A 550 23.11 39.56 -18.65
N ALA A 551 22.66 38.50 -17.96
CA ALA A 551 22.93 37.11 -18.31
C ALA A 551 22.02 36.56 -19.43
N PHE A 552 20.83 37.13 -19.61
CA PHE A 552 19.81 36.65 -20.52
C PHE A 552 19.83 37.44 -21.83
N SER A 553 20.44 36.86 -22.88
CA SER A 553 20.46 37.44 -24.22
C SER A 553 20.09 36.42 -25.29
N GLU A 554 19.61 36.88 -26.45
CA GLU A 554 19.40 35.99 -27.62
C GLU A 554 20.69 35.25 -28.01
N ALA A 555 21.85 35.90 -27.84
CA ALA A 555 23.16 35.28 -28.09
C ALA A 555 23.44 34.14 -27.10
N THR A 556 23.19 34.32 -25.79
CA THR A 556 23.35 33.27 -24.77
C THR A 556 22.43 32.08 -25.05
N ILE A 557 21.18 32.35 -25.42
CA ILE A 557 20.18 31.31 -25.78
C ILE A 557 20.66 30.50 -26.99
N LEU A 558 21.13 31.16 -28.05
CA LEU A 558 21.63 30.48 -29.25
C LEU A 558 22.92 29.70 -28.96
N LYS A 559 23.80 30.21 -28.11
CA LYS A 559 25.05 29.56 -27.66
C LYS A 559 24.78 28.28 -26.86
N LEU A 560 23.77 28.29 -25.98
CA LEU A 560 23.35 27.09 -25.25
C LEU A 560 22.78 26.03 -26.21
N ASN A 561 21.96 26.44 -27.17
CA ASN A 561 21.43 25.53 -28.19
C ASN A 561 22.51 25.00 -29.16
N ASP A 562 23.63 25.72 -29.30
CA ASP A 562 24.80 25.28 -30.07
C ASP A 562 25.62 24.18 -29.38
N LEU A 563 25.42 23.91 -28.08
CA LEU A 563 26.02 22.73 -27.41
C LEU A 563 25.60 21.40 -28.07
N LYS A 564 24.46 21.40 -28.78
CA LYS A 564 24.00 20.26 -29.60
C LYS A 564 24.89 19.99 -30.81
N LYS A 565 25.76 20.92 -31.22
CA LYS A 565 26.82 20.65 -32.21
C LYS A 565 27.88 19.70 -31.64
N THR A 566 28.15 19.79 -30.33
CA THR A 566 29.10 18.95 -29.60
C THR A 566 28.48 17.63 -29.14
N ASN A 567 27.20 17.64 -28.73
CA ASN A 567 26.43 16.43 -28.47
C ASN A 567 25.08 16.47 -29.22
N PRO A 568 24.97 15.90 -30.43
CA PRO A 568 23.72 15.86 -31.20
C PRO A 568 22.55 15.10 -30.54
N ALA A 569 22.83 14.28 -29.52
CA ALA A 569 21.79 13.60 -28.74
C ALA A 569 21.20 14.47 -27.62
N LEU A 570 21.89 15.53 -27.19
CA LEU A 570 21.42 16.44 -26.15
C LEU A 570 20.12 17.12 -26.59
N LYS A 571 19.13 17.16 -25.70
CA LYS A 571 17.92 17.97 -25.87
C LYS A 571 17.98 19.23 -25.02
N THR A 572 17.61 20.36 -25.59
CA THR A 572 17.56 21.65 -24.89
C THR A 572 16.11 22.06 -24.64
N LEU A 573 15.82 22.46 -23.40
CA LEU A 573 14.50 22.81 -22.92
C LEU A 573 14.44 24.30 -22.52
N ALA A 574 13.33 24.96 -22.86
CA ALA A 574 13.00 26.27 -22.32
C ALA A 574 12.11 26.14 -21.08
N ALA A 575 12.57 26.59 -19.91
CA ALA A 575 11.77 26.60 -18.69
C ALA A 575 11.03 27.93 -18.49
N ILE A 576 9.69 27.91 -18.48
CA ILE A 576 8.86 29.10 -18.29
C ILE A 576 8.27 29.07 -16.87
N GLY A 577 8.40 30.17 -16.13
CA GLY A 577 7.99 30.28 -14.72
C GLY A 577 9.14 30.13 -13.76
N GLY A 578 8.97 29.36 -12.69
CA GLY A 578 9.92 29.26 -11.58
C GLY A 578 9.42 29.97 -10.32
N TYR A 579 10.26 30.05 -9.28
CA TYR A 579 9.87 30.64 -8.00
C TYR A 579 9.51 32.13 -8.16
N ASN A 580 8.26 32.49 -7.86
CA ASN A 580 7.64 33.81 -8.03
C ASN A 580 7.56 34.38 -9.47
N ALA A 581 8.11 33.71 -10.49
CA ALA A 581 8.10 34.20 -11.87
C ALA A 581 6.79 33.82 -12.60
N GLY A 582 6.09 34.81 -13.14
CA GLY A 582 4.93 34.62 -14.01
C GLY A 582 3.65 34.06 -13.38
N THR A 583 3.60 33.73 -12.08
CA THR A 583 2.50 32.98 -11.44
C THR A 583 1.10 33.57 -11.70
N GLU A 584 0.94 34.89 -11.64
CA GLU A 584 -0.34 35.55 -11.92
C GLU A 584 -0.70 35.49 -13.41
N SER A 585 0.28 35.74 -14.30
CA SER A 585 0.11 35.61 -15.75
C SER A 585 -0.24 34.19 -16.16
N PHE A 586 0.42 33.17 -15.61
CA PHE A 586 0.09 31.76 -15.77
C PHE A 586 -1.34 31.46 -15.35
N SER A 587 -1.76 31.98 -14.19
CA SER A 587 -3.13 31.81 -13.67
C SER A 587 -4.18 32.54 -14.52
N LYS A 588 -3.81 33.59 -15.28
CA LYS A 588 -4.68 34.24 -16.26
C LYS A 588 -4.75 33.43 -17.56
N VAL A 589 -3.58 33.05 -18.11
CA VAL A 589 -3.45 32.27 -19.34
C VAL A 589 -4.17 30.93 -19.25
N ALA A 590 -4.14 30.27 -18.08
CA ALA A 590 -4.81 29.00 -17.85
C ALA A 590 -6.35 29.06 -17.83
N LYS A 591 -6.96 30.24 -17.63
CA LYS A 591 -8.42 30.34 -17.40
C LYS A 591 -9.25 30.10 -18.64
N THR A 592 -8.84 30.60 -19.81
CA THR A 592 -9.69 30.56 -21.02
C THR A 592 -9.04 29.77 -22.17
N PRO A 593 -9.82 29.06 -23.01
CA PRO A 593 -9.30 28.31 -24.15
C PRO A 593 -8.50 29.18 -25.13
N GLU A 594 -8.90 30.45 -25.29
CA GLU A 594 -8.30 31.39 -26.24
C GLU A 594 -6.89 31.79 -25.81
N LEU A 595 -6.68 32.05 -24.52
CA LEU A 595 -5.36 32.38 -23.98
C LEU A 595 -4.43 31.17 -23.95
N ARG A 596 -4.94 29.99 -23.57
CA ARG A 596 -4.20 28.73 -23.64
C ARG A 596 -3.76 28.40 -25.07
N THR A 597 -4.65 28.56 -26.05
CA THR A 597 -4.34 28.41 -27.49
C THR A 597 -3.34 29.46 -27.99
N THR A 598 -3.46 30.71 -27.55
CA THR A 598 -2.54 31.80 -27.90
C THR A 598 -1.13 31.53 -27.34
N PHE A 599 -1.04 31.13 -26.08
CA PHE A 599 0.19 30.70 -25.45
C PHE A 599 0.82 29.51 -26.18
N ALA A 600 0.04 28.48 -26.55
CA ALA A 600 0.54 27.32 -27.29
C ALA A 600 1.20 27.71 -28.62
N ARG A 601 0.61 28.68 -29.34
CA ARG A 601 1.15 29.23 -30.59
C ARG A 601 2.44 30.03 -30.34
N ASN A 602 2.45 30.89 -29.32
CA ASN A 602 3.61 31.69 -28.95
C ASN A 602 4.79 30.80 -28.51
N ALA A 603 4.50 29.75 -27.74
CA ALA A 603 5.44 28.71 -27.36
C ALA A 603 6.06 28.01 -28.57
N ALA A 604 5.27 27.49 -29.50
CA ALA A 604 5.78 26.84 -30.70
C ALA A 604 6.65 27.80 -31.57
N ALA A 605 6.27 29.07 -31.67
CA ALA A 605 7.06 30.10 -32.36
C ALA A 605 8.39 30.40 -31.64
N PHE A 606 8.37 30.50 -30.31
CA PHE A 606 9.54 30.73 -29.47
C PHE A 606 10.56 29.60 -29.58
N LEU A 607 10.13 28.34 -29.40
CA LEU A 607 11.00 27.17 -29.53
C LEU A 607 11.65 27.11 -30.92
N LYS A 608 10.86 27.39 -31.97
CA LYS A 608 11.34 27.46 -33.36
C LYS A 608 12.37 28.56 -33.57
N LYS A 609 12.14 29.78 -33.05
CA LYS A 609 13.09 30.92 -33.18
C LYS A 609 14.45 30.57 -32.57
N TYR A 610 14.45 29.97 -31.37
CA TYR A 610 15.66 29.76 -30.58
C TYR A 610 16.27 28.36 -30.67
N ARG A 611 15.65 27.45 -31.43
CA ARG A 611 16.10 26.07 -31.71
C ARG A 611 16.05 25.12 -30.50
N PHE A 612 15.16 25.36 -29.54
CA PHE A 612 14.88 24.43 -28.43
C PHE A 612 14.17 23.16 -28.94
N ASP A 613 14.43 22.03 -28.31
CA ASP A 613 13.76 20.75 -28.64
C ASP A 613 12.52 20.48 -27.78
N ALA A 614 12.26 21.31 -26.76
CA ALA A 614 11.24 21.01 -25.75
C ALA A 614 10.92 22.20 -24.83
N ILE A 615 9.79 22.11 -24.13
CA ILE A 615 9.24 23.18 -23.29
C ILE A 615 8.70 22.66 -21.96
N PHE A 616 8.73 23.53 -20.96
CA PHE A 616 8.17 23.35 -19.64
C PHE A 616 6.93 24.22 -19.45
N VAL A 617 5.77 23.64 -19.11
CA VAL A 617 4.52 24.41 -18.90
C VAL A 617 3.61 23.74 -17.86
N PRO A 618 3.09 24.46 -16.86
CA PRO A 618 2.23 23.88 -15.80
C PRO A 618 0.77 23.53 -16.20
N PHE A 619 0.35 23.69 -17.46
CA PHE A 619 -1.04 23.42 -17.92
C PHE A 619 -1.06 22.71 -19.27
N LEU A 620 -1.95 21.73 -19.46
CA LEU A 620 -1.63 20.61 -20.36
C LEU A 620 -2.65 20.27 -21.47
N ASN A 621 -3.97 20.36 -21.25
CA ASN A 621 -4.91 19.71 -22.18
C ASN A 621 -4.96 20.29 -23.62
N GLU A 622 -4.75 21.60 -23.79
CA GLU A 622 -4.81 22.27 -25.11
C GLU A 622 -3.45 22.38 -25.81
N LEU A 623 -2.34 22.06 -25.12
CA LEU A 623 -1.03 21.96 -25.76
C LEU A 623 -0.96 20.75 -26.69
N LEU A 624 -1.68 19.66 -26.40
CA LEU A 624 -1.71 18.47 -27.26
C LEU A 624 -2.02 18.80 -28.73
N THR A 625 -3.00 19.66 -29.00
CA THR A 625 -3.40 20.01 -30.37
C THR A 625 -2.38 20.88 -31.10
N ALA A 626 -1.59 21.68 -30.37
CA ALA A 626 -0.53 22.52 -30.96
C ALA A 626 0.81 21.79 -31.12
N PHE A 627 1.05 20.73 -30.34
CA PHE A 627 2.32 20.01 -30.28
C PHE A 627 2.27 18.57 -30.85
N SER A 628 1.08 18.01 -31.08
CA SER A 628 0.88 16.80 -31.87
C SER A 628 0.78 17.18 -33.36
N PRO A 629 1.89 17.12 -34.14
CA PRO A 629 2.79 15.97 -34.16
C PRO A 629 4.31 16.27 -34.06
N SER A 630 4.98 15.49 -33.21
CA SER A 630 6.34 14.95 -33.45
C SER A 630 7.57 15.88 -33.50
N LYS A 631 7.56 17.09 -32.91
CA LYS A 631 8.79 17.93 -32.89
C LYS A 631 9.31 18.44 -31.55
N TYR A 632 8.48 18.57 -30.51
CA TYR A 632 8.95 19.10 -29.22
C TYR A 632 8.51 18.21 -28.05
N LEU A 633 9.38 18.05 -27.05
CA LEU A 633 8.98 17.40 -25.78
C LEU A 633 8.27 18.40 -24.86
N LEU A 634 7.39 17.90 -24.02
CA LEU A 634 6.64 18.66 -23.01
C LEU A 634 6.86 18.02 -21.64
N THR A 635 7.25 18.82 -20.66
CA THR A 635 7.55 18.34 -19.29
C THR A 635 7.10 19.33 -18.23
N VAL A 636 7.05 18.86 -16.98
CA VAL A 636 6.77 19.65 -15.78
C VAL A 636 7.76 19.30 -14.68
N ALA A 637 7.94 20.21 -13.73
CA ALA A 637 8.57 19.94 -12.44
C ALA A 637 7.57 20.35 -11.37
N VAL A 638 7.48 19.51 -10.35
CA VAL A 638 6.35 19.47 -9.44
C VAL A 638 6.85 19.28 -8.02
N GLY A 639 6.12 19.88 -7.07
CA GLY A 639 6.36 19.67 -5.65
C GLY A 639 6.35 18.19 -5.31
N GLY A 640 7.35 17.73 -4.56
CA GLY A 640 7.49 16.31 -4.26
C GLY A 640 6.39 15.80 -3.33
N THR A 641 5.93 16.62 -2.39
CA THR A 641 5.14 16.13 -1.25
C THR A 641 3.64 16.05 -1.55
N SER A 642 2.96 15.10 -0.90
CA SER A 642 1.49 15.01 -0.84
C SER A 642 0.80 16.24 -0.22
N PHE A 643 1.57 17.15 0.39
CA PHE A 643 1.09 18.26 1.19
C PHE A 643 1.28 19.64 0.53
N GLU A 644 2.03 19.74 -0.58
CA GLU A 644 2.09 20.98 -1.38
C GLU A 644 0.84 21.22 -2.26
N GLY A 645 -0.18 20.36 -2.10
CA GLY A 645 -1.54 20.58 -2.59
C GLY A 645 -2.18 19.28 -3.06
N ASN A 646 -2.88 18.59 -2.16
CA ASN A 646 -3.46 17.25 -2.39
C ASN A 646 -4.51 17.19 -3.53
N ASP A 647 -4.94 18.36 -4.03
CA ASP A 647 -5.91 18.56 -5.12
C ASP A 647 -5.40 19.48 -6.25
N ARG A 648 -4.13 19.91 -6.26
CA ARG A 648 -3.61 20.89 -7.24
C ARG A 648 -3.28 20.33 -8.61
N TYR A 649 -3.05 19.02 -8.70
CA TYR A 649 -2.56 18.33 -9.89
C TYR A 649 -3.44 17.12 -10.19
N ASP A 650 -4.08 17.10 -11.36
CA ASP A 650 -4.66 15.89 -11.92
C ASP A 650 -3.51 15.01 -12.44
N ILE A 651 -2.93 14.20 -11.56
CA ILE A 651 -1.75 13.39 -11.85
C ILE A 651 -1.98 12.42 -13.03
N PRO A 652 -3.13 11.72 -13.15
CA PRO A 652 -3.48 10.97 -14.35
C PRO A 652 -3.48 11.82 -15.62
N ALA A 653 -4.18 12.96 -15.65
CA ALA A 653 -4.27 13.79 -16.85
C ALA A 653 -2.93 14.46 -17.22
N ILE A 654 -2.11 14.83 -16.23
CA ILE A 654 -0.75 15.31 -16.46
C ILE A 654 0.09 14.22 -17.13
N SER A 655 -0.01 12.99 -16.60
CA SER A 655 0.76 11.84 -17.04
C SER A 655 0.42 11.34 -18.43
N THR A 656 -0.77 11.62 -18.98
CA THR A 656 -1.07 11.32 -20.38
C THR A 656 -0.44 12.33 -21.34
N VAL A 657 -0.33 13.60 -20.93
CA VAL A 657 0.13 14.71 -21.79
C VAL A 657 1.64 14.87 -21.84
N VAL A 658 2.34 14.84 -20.70
CA VAL A 658 3.80 15.10 -20.67
C VAL A 658 4.62 13.89 -21.13
N ASN A 659 5.83 14.15 -21.63
CA ASN A 659 6.83 13.11 -21.85
C ASN A 659 7.33 12.53 -20.51
N PHE A 660 7.71 13.42 -19.58
CA PHE A 660 8.21 13.08 -18.25
C PHE A 660 7.93 14.20 -17.23
N ILE A 661 8.04 13.86 -15.94
CA ILE A 661 7.71 14.65 -14.76
C ILE A 661 8.93 14.66 -13.84
N ASN A 662 9.46 15.84 -13.53
CA ASN A 662 10.61 15.99 -12.64
C ASN A 662 10.13 16.23 -11.21
N LEU A 663 10.32 15.25 -10.34
CA LEU A 663 9.89 15.32 -8.94
C LEU A 663 10.91 16.11 -8.13
N MET A 664 10.53 17.23 -7.52
CA MET A 664 11.41 17.99 -6.63
C MET A 664 11.47 17.32 -5.26
N THR A 665 12.23 16.22 -5.17
CA THR A 665 12.48 15.42 -3.95
C THR A 665 13.55 16.03 -3.03
N TYR A 666 13.53 17.36 -2.93
CA TYR A 666 14.47 18.17 -2.16
C TYR A 666 13.79 19.44 -1.66
N ASP A 667 14.44 20.13 -0.72
CA ASP A 667 13.83 21.17 0.12
C ASP A 667 12.58 20.69 0.88
N LEU A 668 12.51 19.38 1.11
CA LEU A 668 11.44 18.72 1.85
C LEU A 668 11.43 19.15 3.33
N GLN A 669 12.55 19.64 3.86
CA GLN A 669 12.70 20.04 5.26
C GLN A 669 13.50 21.35 5.34
N GLY A 670 12.84 22.44 5.76
CA GLY A 670 13.32 23.82 5.59
C GLY A 670 13.71 24.58 6.87
N ASP A 671 12.83 24.67 7.86
CA ASP A 671 13.16 25.19 9.20
C ASP A 671 12.15 24.71 10.26
N TYR A 672 12.65 24.09 11.34
CA TYR A 672 11.85 23.55 12.45
C TYR A 672 12.57 23.60 13.81
N GLY A 673 13.52 24.54 14.00
CA GLY A 673 14.29 24.67 15.25
C GLY A 673 15.35 23.58 15.49
N VAL A 674 15.47 22.58 14.61
CA VAL A 674 16.55 21.58 14.59
C VAL A 674 17.04 21.29 13.17
N THR A 675 18.30 20.88 13.04
CA THR A 675 18.95 20.46 11.79
C THR A 675 18.33 19.19 11.22
N ARG A 676 18.21 19.13 9.89
CA ARG A 676 17.56 18.03 9.16
C ARG A 676 18.19 17.81 7.79
N HIS A 677 17.92 16.65 7.18
CA HIS A 677 18.16 16.46 5.76
C HIS A 677 17.07 17.17 4.95
N HIS A 678 17.46 18.04 4.01
CA HIS A 678 16.50 18.71 3.12
C HIS A 678 16.10 17.86 1.90
N ALA A 679 16.88 16.82 1.57
CA ALA A 679 16.62 15.92 0.44
C ALA A 679 16.83 14.42 0.78
N PRO A 680 16.31 13.91 1.90
CA PRO A 680 16.49 12.50 2.28
C PRO A 680 15.73 11.59 1.31
N LEU A 681 16.32 10.44 0.96
CA LEU A 681 15.61 9.42 0.18
C LEU A 681 14.62 8.64 1.04
N LYS A 682 14.95 8.43 2.32
CA LYS A 682 14.21 7.59 3.26
C LYS A 682 13.81 8.37 4.50
N GLN A 683 12.81 7.87 5.22
CA GLN A 683 12.31 8.46 6.46
C GLN A 683 13.39 8.52 7.56
N GLY A 684 13.39 9.59 8.36
CA GLY A 684 14.30 9.76 9.48
C GLY A 684 13.81 9.14 10.80
N PRO A 685 14.63 9.23 11.87
CA PRO A 685 14.24 8.71 13.18
C PRO A 685 12.99 9.41 13.72
N ALA A 686 12.03 8.63 14.23
CA ALA A 686 10.74 9.14 14.71
C ALA A 686 10.83 10.21 15.83
N ALA A 687 11.94 10.23 16.59
CA ALA A 687 12.23 11.26 17.58
C ALA A 687 12.42 12.67 16.98
N LEU A 688 12.78 12.74 15.69
CA LEU A 688 12.87 13.98 14.92
C LEU A 688 11.65 14.16 14.03
N ASP A 689 11.17 13.10 13.37
CA ASP A 689 10.00 13.13 12.49
C ASP A 689 8.70 12.89 13.27
N ASN A 690 8.45 13.79 14.22
CA ASN A 690 7.44 13.67 15.26
C ASN A 690 6.00 14.03 14.85
N THR A 691 5.71 14.13 13.55
CA THR A 691 4.36 14.32 13.01
C THR A 691 4.20 13.53 11.71
N ASP A 692 2.99 13.04 11.43
CA ASP A 692 2.68 12.26 10.21
C ASP A 692 3.09 13.01 8.94
N TYR A 693 2.94 14.34 8.95
CA TYR A 693 3.44 15.25 7.93
C TYR A 693 4.95 15.10 7.69
N LYS A 694 5.78 15.13 8.75
CA LYS A 694 7.25 15.04 8.63
C LYS A 694 7.72 13.66 8.17
N GLN A 695 7.02 12.60 8.55
CA GLN A 695 7.36 11.24 8.17
C GLN A 695 7.29 10.98 6.66
N ALA A 696 6.47 11.76 5.93
CA ALA A 696 6.36 11.70 4.47
C ALA A 696 7.33 12.63 3.71
N LEU A 697 8.20 13.39 4.39
CA LEU A 697 9.13 14.35 3.76
C LEU A 697 10.43 13.67 3.29
N ASN A 698 10.29 12.63 2.46
CA ASN A 698 11.40 11.85 1.89
C ASN A 698 11.12 11.35 0.45
N GLY A 699 12.17 11.08 -0.31
CA GLY A 699 12.10 10.74 -1.74
C GLY A 699 11.31 9.46 -2.08
N GLU A 700 11.41 8.39 -1.29
CA GLU A 700 10.61 7.18 -1.52
C GLU A 700 9.10 7.43 -1.27
N ALA A 701 8.75 8.25 -0.27
CA ALA A 701 7.35 8.66 -0.04
C ALA A 701 6.79 9.53 -1.19
N VAL A 702 7.61 10.44 -1.74
CA VAL A 702 7.28 11.23 -2.94
C VAL A 702 7.01 10.31 -4.14
N ILE A 703 7.93 9.38 -4.44
CA ILE A 703 7.75 8.42 -5.55
C ILE A 703 6.47 7.59 -5.33
N ALA A 704 6.27 7.05 -4.13
CA ALA A 704 5.11 6.22 -3.79
C ALA A 704 3.79 6.99 -3.96
N TYR A 705 3.74 8.27 -3.59
CA TYR A 705 2.56 9.12 -3.80
C TYR A 705 2.22 9.24 -5.30
N TRP A 706 3.19 9.64 -6.13
CA TRP A 706 2.97 9.82 -7.57
C TRP A 706 2.58 8.52 -8.28
N LEU A 707 3.21 7.39 -7.93
CA LEU A 707 2.81 6.07 -8.42
C LEU A 707 1.39 5.69 -7.97
N SER A 708 1.03 5.93 -6.70
CA SER A 708 -0.31 5.61 -6.17
C SER A 708 -1.43 6.41 -6.84
N LYS A 709 -1.11 7.61 -7.34
CA LYS A 709 -2.01 8.49 -8.09
C LYS A 709 -2.03 8.19 -9.60
N GLY A 710 -1.41 7.10 -10.04
CA GLY A 710 -1.49 6.60 -11.42
C GLY A 710 -0.42 7.14 -12.39
N ALA A 711 0.61 7.84 -11.91
CA ALA A 711 1.71 8.25 -12.79
C ALA A 711 2.55 7.02 -13.23
N PRO A 712 2.84 6.84 -14.53
CA PRO A 712 3.71 5.78 -14.99
C PRO A 712 5.14 5.99 -14.46
N ALA A 713 5.73 4.96 -13.83
CA ALA A 713 7.08 5.04 -13.26
C ALA A 713 8.12 5.55 -14.27
N SER A 714 8.06 5.05 -15.52
CA SER A 714 8.94 5.44 -16.62
C SER A 714 8.80 6.90 -17.09
N LYS A 715 7.84 7.66 -16.56
CA LYS A 715 7.70 9.12 -16.76
C LYS A 715 8.14 9.94 -15.55
N LEU A 716 8.54 9.33 -14.43
CA LEU A 716 8.96 10.04 -13.22
C LEU A 716 10.48 10.14 -13.16
N ASN A 717 11.02 11.34 -12.93
CA ASN A 717 12.46 11.58 -12.71
C ASN A 717 12.70 12.02 -11.26
N LEU A 718 13.64 11.37 -10.58
CA LEU A 718 13.99 11.64 -9.18
C LEU A 718 14.89 12.89 -9.06
N GLY A 719 14.48 13.89 -8.27
CA GLY A 719 15.20 15.14 -8.08
C GLY A 719 16.36 15.06 -7.09
N ILE A 720 17.49 15.65 -7.47
CA ILE A 720 18.75 15.69 -6.71
C ILE A 720 19.24 17.15 -6.66
N PRO A 721 19.34 17.76 -5.47
CA PRO A 721 19.95 19.08 -5.32
C PRO A 721 21.47 18.97 -5.40
N LEU A 722 22.09 19.97 -6.05
CA LEU A 722 23.54 20.14 -6.14
C LEU A 722 24.05 21.22 -5.16
N TYR A 723 23.18 21.60 -4.22
CA TYR A 723 23.41 22.48 -3.07
C TYR A 723 23.00 21.76 -1.79
N GLY A 724 23.38 22.33 -0.66
CA GLY A 724 22.88 21.95 0.65
C GLY A 724 22.20 23.10 1.37
N ARG A 725 21.28 22.78 2.31
CA ARG A 725 20.61 23.74 3.19
C ARG A 725 21.40 23.95 4.48
N THR A 726 21.62 25.21 4.85
CA THR A 726 22.54 25.62 5.93
C THR A 726 21.81 25.96 7.23
N PHE A 727 22.37 25.55 8.36
CA PHE A 727 21.85 25.80 9.69
C PHE A 727 22.95 26.36 10.61
N LYS A 728 22.65 27.43 11.35
CA LYS A 728 23.52 27.97 12.40
C LYS A 728 23.19 27.29 13.73
N LEU A 729 24.15 26.55 14.28
CA LEU A 729 23.94 25.73 15.49
C LEU A 729 23.89 26.62 16.74
N THR A 730 22.92 26.36 17.62
CA THR A 730 22.85 27.01 18.94
C THR A 730 23.97 26.52 19.87
N LYS A 731 24.52 25.32 19.62
CA LYS A 731 25.68 24.76 20.32
C LYS A 731 26.64 24.12 19.30
N PRO A 732 27.82 24.70 19.03
CA PRO A 732 28.78 24.16 18.05
C PRO A 732 29.25 22.72 18.29
N THR A 733 29.10 22.20 19.51
CA THR A 733 29.45 20.82 19.89
C THR A 733 28.30 19.82 19.70
N VAL A 734 27.13 20.27 19.25
CA VAL A 734 25.97 19.43 18.88
C VAL A 734 25.68 19.72 17.42
N ASP A 735 26.23 18.89 16.54
CA ASP A 735 26.51 19.21 15.13
C ASP A 735 26.17 18.05 14.18
N GLY A 736 25.16 17.26 14.54
CA GLY A 736 24.55 16.24 13.67
C GLY A 736 23.10 16.57 13.34
N VAL A 737 22.38 15.65 12.71
CA VAL A 737 20.93 15.74 12.47
C VAL A 737 20.19 15.76 13.81
N GLY A 738 19.23 16.66 13.97
CA GLY A 738 18.51 16.90 15.23
C GLY A 738 19.15 17.92 16.18
N ALA A 739 20.26 18.55 15.80
CA ALA A 739 20.91 19.60 16.58
C ALA A 739 20.07 20.89 16.61
N PRO A 740 20.02 21.64 17.75
CA PRO A 740 19.24 22.86 17.85
C PRO A 740 19.84 23.99 17.00
N VAL A 741 18.98 24.72 16.28
CA VAL A 741 19.40 25.82 15.38
C VAL A 741 18.97 27.19 15.92
N SER A 742 19.71 28.22 15.51
CA SER A 742 19.51 29.63 15.86
C SER A 742 19.20 30.51 14.64
N GLY A 743 19.17 29.93 13.45
CA GLY A 743 18.88 30.59 12.18
C GLY A 743 19.58 29.90 11.00
N VAL A 744 19.56 30.57 9.85
CA VAL A 744 20.31 30.16 8.65
C VAL A 744 21.83 30.30 8.87
N GLY A 745 22.60 29.42 8.24
CA GLY A 745 24.07 29.50 8.21
C GLY A 745 24.59 30.65 7.34
N THR A 746 25.91 30.83 7.39
CA THR A 746 26.61 31.93 6.71
C THR A 746 26.56 31.75 5.19
N PRO A 747 26.21 32.80 4.41
CA PRO A 747 26.19 32.73 2.95
C PRO A 747 27.55 32.34 2.37
N GLY A 748 27.53 31.55 1.29
CA GLY A 748 28.74 31.11 0.60
C GLY A 748 29.56 32.26 0.00
N PRO A 749 30.90 32.15 -0.07
CA PRO A 749 31.75 33.23 -0.56
C PRO A 749 31.54 33.54 -2.05
N PHE A 750 31.00 32.58 -2.83
CA PHE A 750 30.85 32.69 -4.28
C PHE A 750 29.40 32.85 -4.73
N THR A 751 28.47 32.04 -4.19
CA THR A 751 27.02 32.18 -4.45
C THR A 751 26.42 33.37 -3.70
N ARG A 752 26.92 33.65 -2.49
CA ARG A 752 26.41 34.66 -1.54
C ARG A 752 24.93 34.49 -1.17
N GLN A 753 24.38 33.29 -1.38
CA GLN A 753 22.99 32.99 -1.07
C GLN A 753 22.85 32.61 0.42
N ALA A 754 21.95 33.28 1.15
CA ALA A 754 21.64 32.91 2.52
C ALA A 754 20.80 31.63 2.57
N GLY A 755 21.09 30.74 3.53
CA GLY A 755 20.34 29.50 3.71
C GLY A 755 20.77 28.32 2.82
N SER A 756 21.73 28.50 1.90
CA SER A 756 22.21 27.44 1.01
C SER A 756 23.67 27.60 0.60
N LEU A 757 24.40 26.49 0.48
CA LEU A 757 25.74 26.45 -0.14
C LEU A 757 25.74 25.51 -1.35
N ALA A 758 26.39 25.90 -2.44
CA ALA A 758 26.64 25.00 -3.56
C ALA A 758 27.59 23.85 -3.15
N TYR A 759 27.53 22.69 -3.82
CA TYR A 759 28.45 21.58 -3.55
C TYR A 759 29.90 22.02 -3.62
N TYR A 760 30.26 22.83 -4.62
CA TYR A 760 31.62 23.36 -4.76
C TYR A 760 32.08 24.24 -3.56
N GLU A 761 31.16 24.87 -2.83
CA GLU A 761 31.44 25.66 -1.61
C GLU A 761 31.64 24.77 -0.38
N MET A 762 30.91 23.65 -0.30
CA MET A 762 30.99 22.69 0.81
C MET A 762 32.20 21.75 0.70
N CYS A 763 32.47 21.23 -0.51
CA CYS A 763 33.36 20.08 -0.68
C CYS A 763 34.84 20.36 -0.37
N ASN A 764 35.28 21.63 -0.42
CA ASN A 764 36.62 22.05 0.01
C ASN A 764 36.57 23.20 1.05
N SER A 765 35.53 23.21 1.89
CA SER A 765 35.43 24.17 2.99
C SER A 765 36.44 23.86 4.09
N THR A 766 37.20 24.87 4.52
CA THR A 766 38.06 24.82 5.71
C THR A 766 37.28 25.00 7.01
N MET A 767 36.01 25.43 6.93
CA MET A 767 35.12 25.62 8.08
C MET A 767 34.31 24.35 8.39
N LEU A 768 33.76 23.69 7.35
CA LEU A 768 32.93 22.49 7.45
C LEU A 768 33.81 21.23 7.43
N THR A 769 34.63 21.08 8.47
CA THR A 769 35.71 20.07 8.52
C THR A 769 35.20 18.64 8.75
N ARG A 770 34.05 18.46 9.42
CA ARG A 770 33.46 17.14 9.67
C ARG A 770 32.41 16.85 8.62
N LYS A 771 32.66 15.86 7.76
CA LYS A 771 31.70 15.37 6.75
C LYS A 771 31.16 14.01 7.17
N GLN A 772 29.85 13.81 7.10
CA GLN A 772 29.19 12.56 7.45
C GLN A 772 28.17 12.16 6.38
N TYR A 773 28.02 10.84 6.23
CA TYR A 773 26.97 10.21 5.44
C TYR A 773 25.97 9.55 6.38
N ASP A 774 24.69 9.90 6.24
CA ASP A 774 23.57 9.23 6.91
C ASP A 774 23.05 8.13 6.00
N SER A 775 23.35 6.87 6.34
CA SER A 775 22.89 5.68 5.61
C SER A 775 21.43 5.29 5.92
N VAL A 776 20.83 5.85 6.97
CA VAL A 776 19.43 5.63 7.35
C VAL A 776 18.53 6.46 6.43
N GLN A 777 18.77 7.77 6.38
CA GLN A 777 17.99 8.71 5.55
C GLN A 777 18.49 8.82 4.10
N VAL A 778 19.70 8.32 3.83
CA VAL A 778 20.40 8.43 2.53
C VAL A 778 20.59 9.89 2.14
N GLY A 779 21.42 10.56 2.92
CA GLY A 779 21.81 11.95 2.71
C GLY A 779 23.19 12.22 3.32
N ALA A 780 23.75 13.39 3.04
CA ALA A 780 25.00 13.84 3.64
C ALA A 780 24.79 15.11 4.47
N PHE A 781 25.74 15.36 5.37
CA PHE A 781 25.91 16.66 5.99
C PHE A 781 27.39 16.95 6.27
N ALA A 782 27.72 18.24 6.33
CA ALA A 782 29.01 18.73 6.76
C ALA A 782 28.84 19.76 7.88
N SER A 783 29.66 19.67 8.93
CA SER A 783 29.60 20.54 10.11
C SER A 783 30.97 21.12 10.49
N GLY A 784 30.93 22.27 11.16
CA GLY A 784 32.08 22.96 11.70
C GLY A 784 31.88 24.48 11.75
N GLY A 785 32.73 25.19 12.50
CA GLY A 785 32.59 26.65 12.70
C GLY A 785 31.32 27.09 13.46
N GLY A 786 30.56 26.15 14.04
CA GLY A 786 29.23 26.42 14.61
C GLY A 786 28.07 26.31 13.62
N GLU A 787 28.29 25.73 12.45
CA GLU A 787 27.27 25.52 11.43
C GLU A 787 27.19 24.05 10.99
N LEU A 788 26.04 23.68 10.42
CA LEU A 788 25.81 22.41 9.73
C LEU A 788 25.16 22.70 8.38
N VAL A 789 25.56 21.97 7.35
CA VAL A 789 24.90 22.02 6.03
C VAL A 789 24.53 20.60 5.64
N SER A 790 23.26 20.35 5.31
CA SER A 790 22.84 19.06 4.75
C SER A 790 22.74 19.14 3.24
N ASN A 791 23.23 18.10 2.55
CA ASN A 791 23.38 18.03 1.10
C ASN A 791 23.25 16.58 0.58
N ASP A 792 23.31 16.41 -0.73
CA ASP A 792 23.63 15.13 -1.38
C ASP A 792 25.14 14.97 -1.64
N SER A 793 25.61 13.72 -1.65
CA SER A 793 26.98 13.32 -2.01
C SER A 793 26.97 12.27 -3.11
N VAL A 794 28.15 11.86 -3.59
CA VAL A 794 28.27 10.77 -4.58
C VAL A 794 27.67 9.46 -4.05
N GLU A 795 27.81 9.21 -2.75
CA GLU A 795 27.28 8.03 -2.06
C GLU A 795 25.75 8.05 -1.95
N SER A 796 25.13 9.18 -1.57
CA SER A 796 23.68 9.29 -1.52
C SER A 796 23.06 9.24 -2.93
N ILE A 797 23.70 9.87 -3.92
CA ILE A 797 23.31 9.76 -5.33
C ILE A 797 23.35 8.30 -5.79
N GLY A 798 24.40 7.54 -5.44
CA GLY A 798 24.49 6.11 -5.75
C GLY A 798 23.27 5.31 -5.26
N GLN A 799 22.82 5.52 -4.02
CA GLN A 799 21.60 4.87 -3.51
C GLN A 799 20.30 5.44 -4.10
N LYS A 800 20.27 6.72 -4.50
CA LYS A 800 19.17 7.30 -5.28
C LYS A 800 19.07 6.65 -6.67
N CYS A 801 20.20 6.27 -7.29
CA CYS A 801 20.23 5.47 -8.51
C CYS A 801 19.63 4.07 -8.31
N ASP A 802 19.92 3.41 -7.18
CA ASP A 802 19.34 2.11 -6.87
C ASP A 802 17.80 2.21 -6.76
N VAL A 803 17.27 3.32 -6.24
CA VAL A 803 15.82 3.62 -6.24
C VAL A 803 15.29 3.88 -7.65
N ILE A 804 15.98 4.66 -8.49
CA ILE A 804 15.64 4.86 -9.91
C ILE A 804 15.51 3.50 -10.62
N ALA A 805 16.48 2.60 -10.42
CA ALA A 805 16.46 1.25 -10.99
C ALA A 805 15.36 0.35 -10.40
N LYS A 806 15.21 0.34 -9.06
CA LYS A 806 14.21 -0.45 -8.30
C LYS A 806 12.78 -0.16 -8.76
N TYR A 807 12.42 1.12 -8.91
CA TYR A 807 11.08 1.53 -9.33
C TYR A 807 10.92 1.67 -10.85
N ARG A 808 12.00 1.49 -11.64
CA ARG A 808 12.02 1.71 -13.10
C ARG A 808 11.57 3.13 -13.47
N LEU A 809 12.14 4.11 -12.77
CA LEU A 809 11.92 5.52 -13.02
C LEU A 809 12.49 5.91 -14.41
N GLY A 810 11.98 7.01 -14.99
CA GLY A 810 12.49 7.54 -16.27
C GLY A 810 13.97 7.93 -16.19
N GLY A 811 14.40 8.35 -15.00
CA GLY A 811 15.77 8.75 -14.70
C GLY A 811 15.87 9.66 -13.47
N GLY A 812 16.77 10.63 -13.53
CA GLY A 812 17.01 11.61 -12.48
C GLY A 812 17.15 13.04 -13.01
N MET A 813 16.86 14.00 -12.14
CA MET A 813 16.91 15.43 -12.44
C MET A 813 17.78 16.15 -11.42
N VAL A 814 18.60 17.11 -11.85
CA VAL A 814 19.49 17.88 -10.98
C VAL A 814 19.20 19.38 -10.98
N TRP A 815 19.24 19.98 -9.79
CA TRP A 815 19.13 21.43 -9.57
C TRP A 815 20.33 21.95 -8.76
N SER A 816 21.23 22.75 -9.31
CA SER A 816 21.45 23.09 -10.73
C SER A 816 22.94 22.96 -11.07
N ILE A 817 23.27 22.78 -12.36
CA ILE A 817 24.59 22.27 -12.77
C ILE A 817 25.78 23.17 -12.43
N ASP A 818 25.51 24.46 -12.23
CA ASP A 818 26.44 25.48 -11.76
C ASP A 818 26.90 25.24 -10.31
N MET A 819 26.16 24.46 -9.52
CA MET A 819 26.43 24.22 -8.10
C MET A 819 27.32 22.98 -7.83
N ASP A 820 27.51 22.10 -8.80
CA ASP A 820 28.51 21.02 -8.75
C ASP A 820 29.94 21.58 -8.98
N ASP A 821 30.99 20.82 -8.67
CA ASP A 821 32.37 21.27 -8.83
C ASP A 821 32.85 21.16 -10.28
N PHE A 822 32.37 22.06 -11.14
CA PHE A 822 32.84 22.23 -12.52
C PHE A 822 34.32 22.63 -12.62
N THR A 823 34.91 23.11 -11.51
CA THR A 823 36.30 23.56 -11.45
C THR A 823 37.31 22.44 -11.18
N GLY A 824 36.87 21.31 -10.60
CA GLY A 824 37.73 20.17 -10.25
C GLY A 824 38.70 20.48 -9.10
N LYS A 825 38.26 21.29 -8.13
CA LYS A 825 39.03 21.68 -6.93
C LYS A 825 38.76 20.78 -5.72
N CYS A 826 37.66 20.03 -5.74
CA CYS A 826 37.30 19.03 -4.73
C CYS A 826 37.56 17.59 -5.19
N GLY A 827 37.79 17.38 -6.49
CA GLY A 827 37.93 16.06 -7.09
C GLY A 827 37.71 16.12 -8.60
N PRO A 828 37.18 15.03 -9.21
CA PRO A 828 36.74 15.05 -10.61
C PRO A 828 35.72 16.16 -10.87
N LYS A 829 35.78 16.78 -12.05
CA LYS A 829 34.80 17.80 -12.45
C LYS A 829 33.39 17.19 -12.52
N PHE A 830 32.41 17.93 -12.01
CA PHE A 830 31.00 17.53 -12.00
C PHE A 830 30.76 16.17 -11.33
N ALA A 831 31.33 15.97 -10.14
CA ALA A 831 31.32 14.67 -9.47
C ALA A 831 29.90 14.12 -9.19
N LEU A 832 28.95 15.00 -8.86
CA LEU A 832 27.57 14.61 -8.56
C LEU A 832 26.78 14.27 -9.82
N ILE A 833 26.88 15.11 -10.87
CA ILE A 833 26.21 14.85 -12.15
C ILE A 833 26.82 13.63 -12.84
N ALA A 834 28.14 13.45 -12.76
CA ALA A 834 28.82 12.28 -13.29
C ALA A 834 28.43 10.98 -12.56
N ALA A 835 28.20 11.03 -11.25
CA ALA A 835 27.67 9.89 -10.50
C ALA A 835 26.26 9.50 -10.98
N LEU A 836 25.36 10.49 -11.14
CA LEU A 836 24.01 10.27 -11.64
C LEU A 836 24.01 9.74 -13.09
N ASN A 837 24.75 10.38 -13.99
CA ASN A 837 24.83 9.93 -15.37
C ASN A 837 25.50 8.55 -15.49
N GLY A 838 26.55 8.31 -14.72
CA GLY A 838 27.25 7.02 -14.69
C GLY A 838 26.38 5.87 -14.21
N CYS A 839 25.39 6.12 -13.34
CA CYS A 839 24.47 5.09 -12.86
C CYS A 839 23.22 4.92 -13.74
N VAL A 840 22.65 6.02 -14.26
CA VAL A 840 21.44 6.03 -15.10
C VAL A 840 21.76 5.54 -16.52
N ASN A 841 22.91 5.92 -17.06
CA ASN A 841 23.31 5.69 -18.46
C ASN A 841 24.50 4.74 -18.63
N LYS A 842 24.65 3.74 -17.74
CA LYS A 842 25.78 2.80 -17.70
C LYS A 842 26.23 2.29 -19.08
N LYS A 843 27.28 2.92 -19.64
CA LYS A 843 28.17 2.27 -20.60
C LYS A 843 29.10 1.37 -19.81
N VAL A 844 29.03 0.06 -20.04
CA VAL A 844 30.00 -0.89 -19.50
C VAL A 844 31.38 -0.62 -20.15
N PRO A 845 32.44 -0.30 -19.39
CA PRO A 845 33.78 -0.20 -19.95
C PRO A 845 34.26 -1.57 -20.44
N ALA A 846 34.83 -1.63 -21.65
CA ALA A 846 35.36 -2.87 -22.20
C ALA A 846 36.58 -3.34 -21.39
N ALA A 847 36.53 -4.59 -20.90
CA ALA A 847 37.72 -5.25 -20.34
C ALA A 847 38.68 -5.64 -21.48
N THR A 848 39.96 -5.32 -21.32
CA THR A 848 41.02 -5.62 -22.29
C THR A 848 41.13 -7.14 -22.54
N PRO A 849 41.22 -7.63 -23.80
CA PRO A 849 41.29 -9.07 -24.05
C PRO A 849 42.66 -9.64 -23.67
N ALA A 850 42.67 -10.76 -22.94
CA ALA A 850 43.83 -11.64 -22.86
C ALA A 850 43.82 -12.63 -24.05
N THR A 851 45.00 -12.94 -24.58
CA THR A 851 45.21 -13.69 -25.82
C THR A 851 44.64 -15.12 -25.79
N PRO A 852 43.97 -15.61 -26.86
CA PRO A 852 43.36 -16.94 -26.87
C PRO A 852 44.35 -18.05 -27.24
N SER A 853 44.21 -19.22 -26.60
CA SER A 853 44.78 -20.49 -27.06
C SER A 853 43.70 -21.37 -27.72
N THR A 854 44.11 -22.13 -28.73
CA THR A 854 43.24 -22.77 -29.75
C THR A 854 42.44 -23.99 -29.23
N PRO A 855 41.24 -24.27 -29.78
CA PRO A 855 40.43 -25.43 -29.38
C PRO A 855 40.68 -26.68 -30.24
N GLY A 856 40.57 -27.86 -29.62
CA GLY A 856 40.57 -29.16 -30.29
C GLY A 856 39.16 -29.64 -30.66
N THR A 857 39.04 -30.30 -31.82
CA THR A 857 37.78 -30.74 -32.46
C THR A 857 37.11 -31.93 -31.74
N PRO A 858 35.76 -32.00 -31.68
CA PRO A 858 35.03 -33.09 -31.00
C PRO A 858 34.68 -34.26 -31.92
N SER A 859 34.49 -35.44 -31.33
CA SER A 859 33.96 -36.65 -31.99
C SER A 859 32.71 -37.20 -31.28
N THR A 860 31.60 -37.32 -32.01
CA THR A 860 30.45 -38.22 -31.74
C THR A 860 30.84 -39.70 -31.95
N PRO A 861 30.06 -40.74 -31.58
CA PRO A 861 28.60 -40.83 -31.35
C PRO A 861 28.26 -41.30 -29.89
N ALA A 862 27.11 -41.87 -29.47
CA ALA A 862 25.93 -42.44 -30.15
C ALA A 862 24.64 -42.38 -29.26
N THR A 863 23.59 -43.13 -29.64
CA THR A 863 22.36 -43.38 -28.86
C THR A 863 22.03 -44.88 -28.89
N PRO A 864 21.54 -45.48 -27.78
CA PRO A 864 20.38 -46.39 -27.94
C PRO A 864 19.32 -46.37 -26.80
N SER A 865 18.06 -46.32 -27.23
CA SER A 865 16.81 -46.92 -26.69
C SER A 865 16.64 -47.33 -25.21
N THR A 866 15.53 -46.86 -24.62
CA THR A 866 14.87 -47.43 -23.42
C THR A 866 13.78 -48.46 -23.77
N PRO A 867 13.54 -49.49 -22.93
CA PRO A 867 12.32 -50.32 -22.97
C PRO A 867 11.26 -49.84 -21.98
N VAL A 868 9.98 -49.99 -22.36
CA VAL A 868 8.80 -49.67 -21.53
C VAL A 868 8.37 -50.91 -20.71
N VAL A 869 7.96 -50.71 -19.45
CA VAL A 869 7.35 -51.76 -18.62
C VAL A 869 5.96 -51.31 -18.12
N LYS A 870 5.00 -52.23 -18.21
CA LYS A 870 3.58 -52.07 -17.88
C LYS A 870 3.34 -52.51 -16.41
N PRO A 871 2.42 -51.87 -15.64
CA PRO A 871 2.21 -52.24 -14.24
C PRO A 871 1.41 -53.56 -14.09
N PRO A 872 1.69 -54.38 -13.06
CA PRO A 872 0.93 -55.60 -12.76
C PRO A 872 -0.31 -55.33 -11.90
N SER A 873 -1.30 -56.20 -12.06
CA SER A 873 -2.59 -56.17 -11.36
C SER A 873 -2.65 -57.13 -10.17
N GLY A 874 -3.34 -56.72 -9.09
CA GLY A 874 -3.99 -57.63 -8.14
C GLY A 874 -3.19 -58.00 -6.89
N GLN A 875 -3.60 -57.43 -5.75
CA GLN A 875 -3.41 -58.03 -4.42
C GLN A 875 -4.68 -57.84 -3.59
N THR A 876 -5.23 -58.95 -3.08
CA THR A 876 -6.36 -58.98 -2.15
C THR A 876 -5.84 -59.18 -0.73
N GLY A 877 -5.92 -58.14 0.08
CA GLY A 877 -5.57 -58.14 1.51
C GLY A 877 -6.20 -56.95 2.22
N PRO A 878 -6.27 -56.93 3.56
CA PRO A 878 -6.83 -55.81 4.31
C PRO A 878 -6.03 -54.53 4.03
N PHE A 879 -6.71 -53.41 3.85
CA PHE A 879 -6.07 -52.14 3.53
C PHE A 879 -5.13 -51.69 4.68
N VAL A 880 -3.84 -51.50 4.36
CA VAL A 880 -2.81 -51.08 5.33
C VAL A 880 -2.48 -49.60 5.11
N CYS A 881 -2.56 -48.82 6.18
CA CYS A 881 -2.12 -47.43 6.18
C CYS A 881 -0.62 -47.31 5.91
N THR A 882 -0.26 -46.79 4.74
CA THR A 882 1.13 -46.48 4.37
C THR A 882 1.58 -45.10 4.83
N ARG A 883 0.64 -44.21 5.16
CA ARG A 883 0.80 -42.88 5.77
C ARG A 883 -0.56 -42.39 6.27
N ASP A 884 -0.57 -41.38 7.14
CA ASP A 884 -1.80 -40.68 7.52
C ASP A 884 -2.38 -39.91 6.30
N GLY A 885 -3.71 -39.87 6.17
CA GLY A 885 -4.42 -39.32 5.01
C GLY A 885 -5.68 -40.09 4.63
N TYR A 886 -6.29 -39.73 3.51
CA TYR A 886 -7.44 -40.44 2.95
C TYR A 886 -7.06 -41.14 1.65
N PHE A 887 -7.57 -42.35 1.44
CA PHE A 887 -7.25 -43.25 0.33
C PHE A 887 -8.54 -43.84 -0.21
N ARG A 888 -8.62 -44.06 -1.52
CA ARG A 888 -9.84 -44.63 -2.12
C ARG A 888 -9.87 -46.14 -1.90
N ASP A 889 -11.06 -46.71 -1.64
CA ASP A 889 -11.22 -48.16 -1.70
C ASP A 889 -11.11 -48.64 -3.17
N SER A 890 -10.20 -49.58 -3.41
CA SER A 890 -9.86 -50.04 -4.77
C SER A 890 -10.90 -50.96 -5.40
N GLN A 891 -11.92 -51.39 -4.65
CA GLN A 891 -13.02 -52.24 -5.10
C GLN A 891 -14.37 -51.53 -5.10
N ASN A 892 -14.56 -50.49 -4.27
CA ASN A 892 -15.75 -49.66 -4.27
C ASN A 892 -15.40 -48.16 -4.27
N CYS A 893 -15.54 -47.53 -5.43
CA CYS A 893 -15.23 -46.11 -5.61
C CYS A 893 -16.14 -45.14 -4.84
N THR A 894 -17.28 -45.57 -4.27
CA THR A 894 -18.04 -44.72 -3.32
C THR A 894 -17.39 -44.68 -1.93
N MET A 895 -16.39 -45.53 -1.65
CA MET A 895 -15.82 -45.70 -0.32
C MET A 895 -14.34 -45.30 -0.26
N TYR A 896 -13.88 -45.02 0.95
CA TYR A 896 -12.53 -44.55 1.22
C TYR A 896 -12.04 -44.96 2.61
N TYR A 897 -10.75 -45.23 2.71
CA TYR A 897 -10.05 -45.45 3.97
C TYR A 897 -9.45 -44.13 4.48
N ARG A 898 -9.63 -43.86 5.76
CA ARG A 898 -8.97 -42.76 6.49
C ARG A 898 -7.93 -43.34 7.43
N CYS A 899 -6.69 -42.94 7.23
CA CYS A 899 -5.54 -43.29 8.05
C CYS A 899 -5.16 -42.16 8.98
N TYR A 900 -4.98 -42.47 10.26
CA TYR A 900 -4.49 -41.53 11.26
C TYR A 900 -3.79 -42.24 12.43
N ASN A 901 -3.03 -41.47 13.22
CA ASN A 901 -2.38 -41.91 14.47
C ASN A 901 -1.48 -43.15 14.29
N GLY A 902 -0.65 -43.16 13.24
CA GLY A 902 0.40 -44.17 13.07
C GLY A 902 -0.12 -45.55 12.65
N GLY A 903 -1.28 -45.60 11.97
CA GLY A 903 -1.74 -46.81 11.29
C GLY A 903 -3.20 -47.23 11.54
N ARG A 904 -4.01 -46.42 12.24
CA ARG A 904 -5.44 -46.74 12.42
C ARG A 904 -6.21 -46.45 11.13
N VAL A 905 -7.04 -47.40 10.71
CA VAL A 905 -7.91 -47.33 9.53
C VAL A 905 -9.36 -47.13 9.96
N GLU A 906 -10.01 -46.09 9.47
CA GLU A 906 -11.47 -45.95 9.41
C GLU A 906 -11.96 -46.15 7.97
N HIS A 907 -13.08 -46.83 7.75
CA HIS A 907 -13.67 -47.00 6.42
C HIS A 907 -14.94 -46.14 6.30
N GLY A 908 -14.92 -45.15 5.41
CA GLY A 908 -15.99 -44.18 5.17
C GLY A 908 -16.67 -44.36 3.81
N ASN A 909 -17.88 -43.84 3.69
CA ASN A 909 -18.66 -43.86 2.44
C ASN A 909 -18.99 -42.42 2.00
N CYS A 910 -18.99 -42.20 0.69
CA CYS A 910 -19.35 -40.92 0.09
C CYS A 910 -20.89 -40.74 0.03
N PRO A 911 -21.41 -39.56 0.40
CA PRO A 911 -22.83 -39.28 0.33
C PRO A 911 -23.30 -39.15 -1.13
N GLY A 912 -24.55 -39.55 -1.40
CA GLY A 912 -25.26 -39.14 -2.63
C GLY A 912 -24.72 -39.69 -3.96
N GLY A 913 -24.16 -40.92 -3.98
CA GLY A 913 -23.67 -41.55 -5.22
C GLY A 913 -22.37 -40.94 -5.77
N LEU A 914 -21.71 -40.07 -5.00
CA LEU A 914 -20.41 -39.51 -5.30
C LEU A 914 -19.29 -40.56 -5.14
N TYR A 915 -18.20 -40.39 -5.87
CA TYR A 915 -17.02 -41.25 -5.81
C TYR A 915 -15.88 -40.55 -5.07
N PHE A 916 -15.03 -41.30 -4.37
CA PHE A 916 -13.91 -40.72 -3.64
C PHE A 916 -12.74 -40.38 -4.56
N ASN A 917 -12.47 -39.08 -4.69
CA ASN A 917 -11.37 -38.54 -5.46
C ASN A 917 -10.08 -38.52 -4.62
N GLU A 918 -9.32 -39.63 -4.65
CA GLU A 918 -8.07 -39.79 -3.89
C GLU A 918 -7.04 -38.68 -4.15
N ARG A 919 -7.04 -38.07 -5.35
CA ARG A 919 -6.15 -36.94 -5.68
C ARG A 919 -6.52 -35.67 -4.92
N LEU A 920 -7.80 -35.47 -4.62
CA LEU A 920 -8.33 -34.28 -3.94
C LEU A 920 -8.71 -34.56 -2.47
N SER A 921 -8.71 -35.83 -2.04
CA SER A 921 -9.15 -36.30 -0.72
C SER A 921 -10.60 -35.92 -0.36
N ILE A 922 -11.50 -35.88 -1.35
CA ILE A 922 -12.92 -35.55 -1.19
C ILE A 922 -13.83 -36.50 -1.96
N CYS A 923 -15.11 -36.53 -1.60
CA CYS A 923 -16.16 -37.12 -2.43
C CYS A 923 -16.55 -36.15 -3.55
N ASP A 924 -16.55 -36.63 -4.79
CA ASP A 924 -16.65 -35.85 -6.03
C ASP A 924 -17.59 -36.57 -7.02
N TYR A 925 -18.05 -35.88 -8.06
CA TYR A 925 -18.93 -36.50 -9.05
C TYR A 925 -18.20 -37.62 -9.81
N PRO A 926 -18.88 -38.74 -10.14
CA PRO A 926 -18.25 -39.86 -10.85
C PRO A 926 -17.53 -39.48 -12.15
N SER A 927 -17.96 -38.42 -12.84
CA SER A 927 -17.29 -37.88 -14.04
C SER A 927 -15.85 -37.40 -13.80
N ASN A 928 -15.53 -37.02 -12.56
CA ASN A 928 -14.26 -36.42 -12.17
C ASN A 928 -13.29 -37.44 -11.53
N VAL A 929 -13.80 -38.65 -11.23
CA VAL A 929 -13.05 -39.71 -10.53
C VAL A 929 -12.89 -40.91 -11.47
N LYS A 930 -11.64 -41.23 -11.82
CA LYS A 930 -11.33 -42.47 -12.53
C LYS A 930 -11.40 -43.68 -11.60
N CYS A 931 -12.63 -44.15 -11.37
CA CYS A 931 -12.91 -45.54 -11.04
C CYS A 931 -12.51 -46.40 -12.26
#